data_AF-A0A542SJD4-F1
#
_entry.id   AF-A0A542SJD4-F1
#
_cell.length_a   1.000
_cell.length_b   1.000
_cell.length_c   1.000
_cell.angle_alpha   90.00
_cell.angle_beta   90.00
_cell.angle_gamma   90.00
#
_symmetry.space_group_name_H-M   'P 1'
#
loop_
_entity.id
_entity.type
_entity.pdbx_description
1 polymer ?
#
loop_
_entity_poly.entity_id
_entity_poly.type
_entity_poly.pdbx_seq_one_letter_code
_entity_poly.pdbx_strand_id
1 'polypeptide(L)'
;MNRSWISMVTAGSIAISTVAAGLPLAAQAKSTPLSTSQEPIDSQIGHTPVQENMSKSQLRQAAKQEKYSISHLNTLDNSELVELLKEISWTQIPELFTYNDDTQEFYEDRERVQSIIDALQESGKNFTKDDEQGIHTYVEVLRSGYYLGYYHNELKYLLEPKYKQKIIPALQAITSNQYFALGTKTQNEIISSTGKLISNTTVDSETIGVLSKVMEDFNDNRDQWSEDREASEAFYSVLQGVGYVLIWGVDDSQKDELEGSIDAFLNPIFDLAENGDTSADHVWLTNNALYYTGKLGSYYSDPDKANDILTKAMKTYKKWSEPYFTAAQQIEETYGEDTNGKKIDLEEMKKEGKKHYLPQQFTFDDGAVVFKTGDKLTEEQVERLYWASKEVKAQFHRVIGNDKELESGNPDDVLTIVIYNTPDEYKMNRFLYGYDTDNGGIYIEGTGTFFTYDRTKEQSIYSLEELFRHEFVHYLQGRYEVPGMWGQGEIYENSRLPWYEEGGAEFFAGATRTEGIKPRQSVVGNIRNAASYLDYTAADMMRAKYGTLAFYDYSFALQYHMFKNDLARLDKINDTIRSNDVSAYDDLIEEFSRDRSLERGYQETLEELIDQYEELDVPLVSNDYLQKVDVTSKEEVYRQITKVAALTDVKTDEKDSGDFRSFTLRGVYTGGASQGEYQDWQEMNRLTDGFLKELSDLSWNGYDTVTSYFTNYRTTKDGRFAYDVVFHGKLSHEDGSETEQPNPNPEDSSISLGKPITGIIHPQKPSQEFRLDVKSAQQLQVEMETKQGNGVAWLLFHESDRENYIAYPNKREGNKLIGSFDAKPGTYYVTAYTYGTGQEDRPFTLMVTGEASPQEQLYQESESNDSTEQANGPLPIGTTVSGDMKGNDWQDIFAFQVDKPEDIRISLNPQQGQGVTWMLFHEGNPDRPVAYPQEIEGNLQSAHYQVKPGRYYLYVYKYQNEGVVYTVETKQR
;
A
#
# COMPACT_ATOMS: atom_id res chain seq x y z
N MET A 1 -38.24 -12.45 10.32
CA MET A 1 -37.75 -13.38 9.27
C MET A 1 -36.74 -12.60 8.45
N ASN A 2 -35.50 -13.10 8.44
CA ASN A 2 -34.27 -12.52 7.89
C ASN A 2 -34.41 -11.89 6.51
N ARG A 3 -33.88 -10.66 6.33
CA ARG A 3 -33.05 -10.27 5.17
C ARG A 3 -32.03 -9.22 5.61
N SER A 4 -30.79 -9.48 5.20
CA SER A 4 -29.53 -8.83 5.56
C SER A 4 -29.36 -7.44 4.95
N TRP A 5 -28.59 -6.62 5.64
CA TRP A 5 -28.15 -5.29 5.23
C TRP A 5 -27.03 -5.41 4.19
N ILE A 6 -27.15 -4.70 3.07
CA ILE A 6 -26.12 -4.51 2.05
C ILE A 6 -25.84 -3.01 2.03
N SER A 7 -24.62 -2.61 2.40
CA SER A 7 -24.13 -1.23 2.33
C SER A 7 -23.70 -0.97 0.88
N MET A 8 -24.26 0.05 0.23
CA MET A 8 -23.93 0.43 -1.14
C MET A 8 -22.53 1.05 -1.21
N VAL A 9 -21.74 0.51 -2.14
CA VAL A 9 -20.41 0.95 -2.55
C VAL A 9 -20.57 2.11 -3.54
N THR A 10 -19.94 3.25 -3.29
CA THR A 10 -19.71 4.29 -4.31
C THR A 10 -18.24 4.23 -4.69
N ALA A 11 -17.91 3.51 -5.77
CA ALA A 11 -16.59 3.53 -6.38
C ALA A 11 -16.71 4.04 -7.83
N GLY A 12 -15.71 4.79 -8.30
CA GLY A 12 -15.65 5.26 -9.68
C GLY A 12 -15.60 6.79 -9.85
N SER A 13 -14.68 7.46 -9.17
CA SER A 13 -14.19 8.77 -9.60
C SER A 13 -12.67 8.68 -9.69
N ILE A 14 -12.12 8.81 -10.90
CA ILE A 14 -10.70 9.08 -11.09
C ILE A 14 -10.53 10.56 -10.92
N ALA A 15 -9.77 10.99 -9.92
CA ALA A 15 -9.40 12.38 -9.74
C ALA A 15 -7.91 12.53 -10.04
N ILE A 16 -7.59 13.37 -11.02
CA ILE A 16 -6.41 14.25 -10.92
C ILE A 16 -6.97 15.67 -10.88
N SER A 17 -6.47 16.40 -9.90
CA SER A 17 -6.61 17.84 -9.67
C SER A 17 -6.98 18.70 -10.89
N THR A 18 -8.21 19.20 -10.89
CA THR A 18 -8.51 20.60 -11.21
C THR A 18 -9.60 21.05 -10.24
N VAL A 19 -9.35 22.15 -9.54
CA VAL A 19 -10.30 22.81 -8.63
C VAL A 19 -11.68 22.87 -9.31
N ALA A 20 -12.55 21.97 -8.89
CA ALA A 20 -13.94 21.93 -9.28
C ALA A 20 -14.68 21.73 -7.97
N ALA A 21 -15.29 22.81 -7.49
CA ALA A 21 -16.37 22.77 -6.52
C ALA A 21 -17.51 21.89 -7.10
N GLY A 22 -17.35 20.58 -6.95
CA GLY A 22 -18.30 19.53 -7.26
C GLY A 22 -18.95 19.11 -5.95
N LEU A 23 -20.25 19.37 -5.85
CA LEU A 23 -21.05 18.95 -4.70
C LEU A 23 -21.09 17.41 -4.60
N PRO A 24 -20.99 16.81 -3.40
CA PRO A 24 -21.06 15.37 -3.21
C PRO A 24 -22.50 14.88 -3.28
N LEU A 25 -22.67 13.70 -3.88
CA LEU A 25 -23.90 12.94 -3.98
C LEU A 25 -24.55 12.70 -2.60
N ALA A 26 -25.80 13.14 -2.42
CA ALA A 26 -26.70 12.53 -1.43
C ALA A 26 -28.17 12.71 -1.86
N ALA A 27 -28.77 11.70 -2.47
CA ALA A 27 -30.22 11.59 -2.59
C ALA A 27 -30.72 10.17 -2.26
N GLN A 28 -31.48 10.12 -1.16
CA GLN A 28 -32.39 9.06 -0.68
C GLN A 28 -31.85 7.87 0.14
N ALA A 29 -31.76 8.08 1.46
CA ALA A 29 -32.27 7.12 2.44
C ALA A 29 -32.85 7.85 3.67
N LYS A 30 -34.20 7.89 3.79
CA LYS A 30 -34.87 8.33 5.02
C LYS A 30 -34.87 7.16 6.02
N SER A 31 -34.02 7.21 7.05
CA SER A 31 -34.43 7.00 8.46
C SER A 31 -33.23 7.03 9.43
N THR A 32 -33.39 7.82 10.51
CA THR A 32 -32.59 7.95 11.75
C THR A 32 -31.33 8.84 11.69
N PRO A 33 -31.20 9.88 12.55
CA PRO A 33 -30.15 10.89 12.45
C PRO A 33 -28.90 10.45 13.25
N LEU A 34 -27.83 10.12 12.54
CA LEU A 34 -26.46 10.09 13.05
C LEU A 34 -25.53 10.15 11.83
N SER A 35 -25.04 11.34 11.54
CA SER A 35 -23.82 11.59 10.77
C SER A 35 -23.53 13.08 10.91
N THR A 36 -22.49 13.39 11.68
CA THR A 36 -21.83 14.69 11.70
C THR A 36 -21.37 15.02 10.28
N SER A 37 -21.51 16.28 9.91
CA SER A 37 -21.10 16.87 8.64
C SER A 37 -19.58 16.80 8.50
N GLN A 38 -19.08 15.82 7.76
CA GLN A 38 -17.79 15.94 7.09
C GLN A 38 -17.98 16.94 5.94
N GLU A 39 -17.41 18.14 6.08
CA GLU A 39 -17.12 18.97 4.91
C GLU A 39 -16.20 18.18 3.97
N PRO A 40 -16.41 18.20 2.65
CA PRO A 40 -15.51 17.52 1.73
C PRO A 40 -14.11 18.14 1.85
N ILE A 41 -13.15 17.29 2.22
CA ILE A 41 -11.71 17.59 2.25
C ILE A 41 -11.29 17.91 0.81
N ASP A 42 -10.94 19.17 0.53
CA ASP A 42 -10.34 19.58 -0.74
C ASP A 42 -8.84 19.24 -0.71
N SER A 43 -8.52 17.95 -0.81
CA SER A 43 -7.16 17.44 -1.02
C SER A 43 -6.90 17.31 -2.52
N GLN A 44 -6.72 18.43 -3.21
CA GLN A 44 -6.23 18.44 -4.60
C GLN A 44 -5.16 19.51 -4.82
N ILE A 45 -3.96 19.25 -4.32
CA ILE A 45 -2.74 19.67 -5.02
C ILE A 45 -1.85 18.43 -5.20
N GLY A 46 -2.40 17.40 -5.85
CA GLY A 46 -1.60 16.38 -6.52
C GLY A 46 -0.86 17.01 -7.70
N HIS A 47 0.37 16.58 -7.92
CA HIS A 47 1.33 17.16 -8.85
C HIS A 47 0.77 17.35 -10.28
N THR A 48 0.30 18.56 -10.58
CA THR A 48 0.56 19.12 -11.92
C THR A 48 2.07 19.27 -12.00
N PRO A 49 2.77 18.78 -13.05
CA PRO A 49 4.10 19.29 -13.32
C PRO A 49 3.95 20.80 -13.36
N VAL A 50 4.55 21.51 -12.39
CA VAL A 50 4.67 22.96 -12.48
C VAL A 50 5.12 23.21 -13.90
N GLN A 51 4.35 23.99 -14.65
CA GLN A 51 4.78 24.53 -15.92
C GLN A 51 6.17 25.14 -15.68
N GLU A 52 7.22 24.37 -15.95
CA GLU A 52 8.58 24.84 -16.04
C GLU A 52 8.59 25.76 -17.25
N ASN A 53 8.13 27.00 -17.07
CA ASN A 53 8.39 28.15 -17.95
C ASN A 53 7.82 29.49 -17.43
N MET A 54 7.33 29.59 -16.18
CA MET A 54 7.08 30.90 -15.59
C MET A 54 8.26 31.36 -14.73
N SER A 55 8.85 32.49 -15.12
CA SER A 55 9.93 33.12 -14.35
C SER A 55 9.44 33.55 -12.96
N LYS A 56 10.32 33.51 -11.94
CA LYS A 56 10.05 34.02 -10.58
C LYS A 56 9.50 35.45 -10.55
N SER A 57 9.77 36.26 -11.60
CA SER A 57 9.19 37.60 -11.74
C SER A 57 7.72 37.60 -12.17
N GLN A 58 7.28 36.62 -12.97
CA GLN A 58 5.89 36.52 -13.43
C GLN A 58 4.97 36.03 -12.30
N LEU A 59 5.41 35.07 -11.49
CA LEU A 59 4.69 34.64 -10.27
C LEU A 59 4.52 35.80 -9.27
N ARG A 60 5.55 36.63 -9.09
CA ARG A 60 5.49 37.87 -8.28
C ARG A 60 4.57 38.95 -8.86
N GLN A 61 4.28 38.91 -10.15
CA GLN A 61 3.40 39.87 -10.82
C GLN A 61 1.94 39.42 -10.75
N ALA A 62 1.68 38.11 -10.83
CA ALA A 62 0.36 37.50 -10.59
C ALA A 62 -0.09 37.66 -9.13
N ALA A 63 0.82 37.48 -8.16
CA ALA A 63 0.55 37.69 -6.73
C ALA A 63 0.31 39.16 -6.33
N LYS A 64 0.52 40.13 -7.24
CA LYS A 64 0.27 41.56 -7.04
C LYS A 64 -1.08 42.05 -7.58
N GLN A 65 -1.93 41.14 -8.08
CA GLN A 65 -3.26 41.51 -8.54
C GLN A 65 -4.13 41.97 -7.37
N GLU A 66 -4.93 43.01 -7.61
CA GLU A 66 -5.92 43.52 -6.65
C GLU A 66 -6.92 42.41 -6.31
N LYS A 67 -7.12 42.13 -5.02
CA LYS A 67 -8.14 41.18 -4.53
C LYS A 67 -9.43 41.94 -4.26
N TYR A 68 -10.56 41.38 -4.64
CA TYR A 68 -11.90 41.95 -4.45
C TYR A 68 -12.68 41.11 -3.43
N SER A 69 -13.08 41.71 -2.31
CA SER A 69 -13.98 41.04 -1.36
C SER A 69 -15.41 41.03 -1.89
N ILE A 70 -16.20 40.03 -1.49
CA ILE A 70 -17.62 39.96 -1.85
C ILE A 70 -18.36 41.18 -1.27
N SER A 71 -17.98 41.64 -0.07
CA SER A 71 -18.51 42.87 0.52
C SER A 71 -18.30 44.09 -0.38
N HIS A 72 -17.15 44.21 -1.06
CA HIS A 72 -16.94 45.27 -2.04
C HIS A 72 -17.81 45.07 -3.29
N LEU A 73 -17.91 43.84 -3.80
CA LEU A 73 -18.76 43.54 -4.96
C LEU A 73 -20.25 43.84 -4.67
N ASN A 74 -20.71 43.67 -3.42
CA ASN A 74 -22.05 44.05 -2.97
C ASN A 74 -22.33 45.56 -3.11
N THR A 75 -21.30 46.40 -3.19
CA THR A 75 -21.45 47.86 -3.31
C THR A 75 -21.60 48.37 -4.74
N LEU A 76 -21.26 47.54 -5.73
CA LEU A 76 -21.32 47.90 -7.15
C LEU A 76 -22.75 47.78 -7.68
N ASP A 77 -23.14 48.64 -8.62
CA ASP A 77 -24.35 48.38 -9.38
C ASP A 77 -24.16 47.19 -10.34
N ASN A 78 -25.26 46.59 -10.81
CA ASN A 78 -25.17 45.38 -11.64
C ASN A 78 -24.38 45.59 -12.94
N SER A 79 -24.35 46.81 -13.51
CA SER A 79 -23.57 47.10 -14.72
C SER A 79 -22.07 47.19 -14.40
N GLU A 80 -21.71 47.87 -13.32
CA GLU A 80 -20.32 47.96 -12.85
C GLU A 80 -19.79 46.59 -12.43
N LEU A 81 -20.62 45.78 -11.76
CA LEU A 81 -20.27 44.44 -11.35
C LEU A 81 -19.96 43.53 -12.54
N VAL A 82 -20.85 43.46 -13.54
CA VAL A 82 -20.61 42.54 -14.67
C VAL A 82 -19.42 42.98 -15.52
N GLU A 83 -19.19 44.28 -15.70
CA GLU A 83 -17.99 44.78 -16.39
C GLU A 83 -16.71 44.47 -15.60
N LEU A 84 -16.72 44.61 -14.27
CA LEU A 84 -15.58 44.22 -13.44
C LEU A 84 -15.30 42.71 -13.55
N LEU A 85 -16.33 41.88 -13.39
CA LEU A 85 -16.21 40.42 -13.49
C LEU A 85 -15.70 39.96 -14.86
N LYS A 86 -15.92 40.74 -15.92
CA LYS A 86 -15.40 40.46 -17.26
C LYS A 86 -13.88 40.57 -17.36
N GLU A 87 -13.29 41.48 -16.59
CA GLU A 87 -11.90 41.89 -16.70
C GLU A 87 -10.97 41.22 -15.67
N ILE A 88 -11.54 40.54 -14.67
CA ILE A 88 -10.79 39.91 -13.58
C ILE A 88 -10.83 38.38 -13.65
N SER A 89 -9.88 37.73 -12.98
CA SER A 89 -9.94 36.29 -12.70
C SER A 89 -10.77 36.02 -11.45
N TRP A 90 -11.56 34.94 -11.45
CA TRP A 90 -12.31 34.50 -10.27
C TRP A 90 -11.42 34.28 -9.02
N THR A 91 -10.14 33.92 -9.21
CA THR A 91 -9.16 33.75 -8.12
C THR A 91 -8.85 35.05 -7.38
N GLN A 92 -9.22 36.21 -7.94
CA GLN A 92 -9.13 37.50 -7.28
C GLN A 92 -10.27 37.74 -6.28
N ILE A 93 -11.23 36.81 -6.18
CA ILE A 93 -12.35 36.83 -5.24
C ILE A 93 -12.17 35.69 -4.23
N PRO A 94 -11.39 35.88 -3.14
CA PRO A 94 -11.00 34.77 -2.25
C PRO A 94 -12.16 34.17 -1.46
N GLU A 95 -13.25 34.91 -1.28
CA GLU A 95 -14.43 34.50 -0.49
C GLU A 95 -15.46 33.73 -1.33
N LEU A 96 -15.21 33.51 -2.63
CA LEU A 96 -16.24 33.14 -3.60
C LEU A 96 -17.01 31.86 -3.24
N PHE A 97 -16.33 30.84 -2.71
CA PHE A 97 -16.92 29.55 -2.31
C PHE A 97 -17.12 29.41 -0.79
N THR A 98 -16.93 30.49 -0.02
CA THR A 98 -17.04 30.49 1.44
C THR A 98 -18.37 31.08 1.86
N TYR A 99 -19.17 30.34 2.63
CA TYR A 99 -20.43 30.87 3.16
C TYR A 99 -20.19 31.88 4.29
N ASN A 100 -20.71 33.09 4.11
CA ASN A 100 -20.71 34.17 5.10
C ASN A 100 -21.86 35.16 4.79
N ASP A 101 -22.04 36.17 5.64
CA ASP A 101 -23.12 37.16 5.47
C ASP A 101 -23.03 37.90 4.11
N ASP A 102 -21.82 38.24 3.65
CA ASP A 102 -21.59 38.97 2.40
C ASP A 102 -21.93 38.12 1.16
N THR A 103 -21.55 36.84 1.13
CA THR A 103 -21.87 35.90 0.04
C THR A 103 -23.33 35.50 0.05
N GLN A 104 -23.94 35.35 1.21
CA GLN A 104 -25.39 35.19 1.31
C GLN A 104 -26.10 36.41 0.70
N GLU A 105 -25.75 37.64 1.11
CA GLU A 105 -26.31 38.88 0.53
C GLU A 105 -26.12 38.93 -0.99
N PHE A 106 -24.91 38.57 -1.48
CA PHE A 106 -24.58 38.59 -2.90
C PHE A 106 -25.51 37.69 -3.73
N TYR A 107 -25.76 36.46 -3.25
CA TYR A 107 -26.57 35.48 -3.99
C TYR A 107 -28.07 35.53 -3.66
N GLU A 108 -28.49 36.16 -2.57
CA GLU A 108 -29.92 36.43 -2.30
C GLU A 108 -30.51 37.44 -3.30
N ASP A 109 -29.68 38.34 -3.86
CA ASP A 109 -30.06 39.29 -4.90
C ASP A 109 -30.30 38.59 -6.26
N ARG A 110 -31.57 38.27 -6.51
CA ARG A 110 -31.99 37.58 -7.74
C ARG A 110 -31.79 38.41 -9.01
N GLU A 111 -31.84 39.74 -8.92
CA GLU A 111 -31.62 40.61 -10.08
C GLU A 111 -30.14 40.63 -10.44
N ARG A 112 -29.26 40.63 -9.44
CA ARG A 112 -27.82 40.50 -9.65
C ARG A 112 -27.43 39.17 -10.28
N VAL A 113 -27.91 38.05 -9.74
CA VAL A 113 -27.66 36.72 -10.34
C VAL A 113 -28.16 36.67 -11.79
N GLN A 114 -29.35 37.22 -12.06
CA GLN A 114 -29.85 37.33 -13.44
C GLN A 114 -28.95 38.20 -14.33
N SER A 115 -28.44 39.32 -13.83
CA SER A 115 -27.54 40.19 -14.61
C SER A 115 -26.24 39.48 -14.99
N ILE A 116 -25.70 38.64 -14.10
CA ILE A 116 -24.53 37.81 -14.38
C ILE A 116 -24.84 36.74 -15.44
N ILE A 117 -26.02 36.10 -15.38
CA ILE A 117 -26.48 35.15 -16.41
C ILE A 117 -26.63 35.84 -17.77
N ASP A 118 -27.21 37.04 -17.80
CA ASP A 118 -27.41 37.82 -19.03
C ASP A 118 -26.06 38.27 -19.62
N ALA A 119 -25.10 38.68 -18.77
CA ALA A 119 -23.75 39.00 -19.18
C ALA A 119 -23.01 37.78 -19.77
N LEU A 120 -23.12 36.61 -19.12
CA LEU A 120 -22.59 35.35 -19.65
C LEU A 120 -23.19 35.01 -21.01
N GLN A 121 -24.51 35.19 -21.18
CA GLN A 121 -25.16 34.98 -22.47
C GLN A 121 -24.60 35.90 -23.55
N GLU A 122 -24.36 37.17 -23.24
CA GLU A 122 -23.79 38.12 -24.21
C GLU A 122 -22.33 37.81 -24.53
N SER A 123 -21.52 37.44 -23.54
CA SER A 123 -20.15 36.97 -23.77
C SER A 123 -20.12 35.69 -24.62
N GLY A 124 -21.07 34.77 -24.40
CA GLY A 124 -21.24 33.57 -25.21
C GLY A 124 -21.40 33.85 -26.70
N LYS A 125 -22.12 34.91 -27.08
CA LYS A 125 -22.28 35.30 -28.49
C LYS A 125 -21.02 35.91 -29.11
N ASN A 126 -20.16 36.49 -28.29
CA ASN A 126 -19.12 37.42 -28.74
C ASN A 126 -17.69 36.91 -28.54
N PHE A 127 -17.47 35.85 -27.77
CA PHE A 127 -16.13 35.30 -27.58
C PHE A 127 -15.49 34.88 -28.91
N THR A 128 -14.17 34.92 -28.95
CA THR A 128 -13.37 34.48 -30.10
C THR A 128 -12.33 33.47 -29.65
N LYS A 129 -11.58 32.90 -30.60
CA LYS A 129 -10.48 31.99 -30.30
C LYS A 129 -9.35 32.59 -29.44
N ASP A 130 -9.28 33.92 -29.33
CA ASP A 130 -8.19 34.65 -28.64
C ASP A 130 -8.72 35.50 -27.46
N ASP A 131 -10.04 35.53 -27.23
CA ASP A 131 -10.68 36.40 -26.24
C ASP A 131 -11.93 35.72 -25.68
N GLU A 132 -11.87 35.35 -24.40
CA GLU A 132 -12.94 34.63 -23.70
C GLU A 132 -14.10 35.51 -23.26
N GLN A 133 -13.98 36.84 -23.33
CA GLN A 133 -15.02 37.78 -22.91
C GLN A 133 -15.50 37.56 -21.45
N GLY A 134 -14.63 37.12 -20.54
CA GLY A 134 -14.94 36.91 -19.13
C GLY A 134 -15.79 35.67 -18.81
N ILE A 135 -16.02 34.78 -19.79
CA ILE A 135 -16.86 33.58 -19.62
C ILE A 135 -16.43 32.76 -18.41
N HIS A 136 -15.13 32.50 -18.25
CA HIS A 136 -14.62 31.69 -17.15
C HIS A 136 -14.97 32.29 -15.77
N THR A 137 -14.76 33.59 -15.57
CA THR A 137 -15.08 34.27 -14.30
C THR A 137 -16.59 34.30 -14.03
N TYR A 138 -17.42 34.58 -15.03
CA TYR A 138 -18.87 34.51 -14.86
C TYR A 138 -19.35 33.11 -14.49
N VAL A 139 -18.79 32.08 -15.13
CA VAL A 139 -19.10 30.68 -14.83
C VAL A 139 -18.76 30.37 -13.37
N GLU A 140 -17.55 30.68 -12.91
CA GLU A 140 -17.14 30.36 -11.53
C GLU A 140 -17.98 31.12 -10.49
N VAL A 141 -18.32 32.39 -10.75
CA VAL A 141 -19.20 33.17 -9.87
C VAL A 141 -20.62 32.60 -9.79
N LEU A 142 -21.14 32.05 -10.89
CA LEU A 142 -22.43 31.37 -10.87
C LEU A 142 -22.34 30.01 -10.17
N ARG A 143 -21.29 29.23 -10.47
CA ARG A 143 -21.05 27.90 -9.87
C ARG A 143 -20.97 27.98 -8.35
N SER A 144 -20.27 28.98 -7.81
CA SER A 144 -20.21 29.18 -6.36
C SER A 144 -21.57 29.51 -5.75
N GLY A 145 -22.43 30.28 -6.43
CA GLY A 145 -23.80 30.50 -5.99
C GLY A 145 -24.59 29.20 -5.85
N TYR A 146 -24.56 28.34 -6.88
CA TYR A 146 -25.23 27.03 -6.83
C TYR A 146 -24.61 26.09 -5.78
N TYR A 147 -23.28 26.14 -5.62
CA TYR A 147 -22.55 25.40 -4.59
C TYR A 147 -23.03 25.79 -3.18
N LEU A 148 -23.04 27.08 -2.87
CA LEU A 148 -23.51 27.59 -1.58
C LEU A 148 -25.00 27.28 -1.38
N GLY A 149 -25.82 27.38 -2.44
CA GLY A 149 -27.25 27.00 -2.41
C GLY A 149 -27.54 25.53 -2.11
N TYR A 150 -26.56 24.64 -2.30
CA TYR A 150 -26.69 23.23 -1.92
C TYR A 150 -26.52 22.99 -0.44
N TYR A 151 -25.54 23.63 0.18
CA TYR A 151 -25.23 23.46 1.59
C TYR A 151 -26.06 24.35 2.51
N HIS A 152 -26.54 25.49 2.00
CA HIS A 152 -27.20 26.52 2.80
C HIS A 152 -28.63 26.77 2.34
N ASN A 153 -29.57 26.65 3.28
CA ASN A 153 -31.00 26.69 2.97
C ASN A 153 -31.47 28.08 2.50
N GLU A 154 -30.74 29.12 2.89
CA GLU A 154 -30.93 30.53 2.56
C GLU A 154 -30.88 30.75 1.04
N LEU A 155 -29.99 30.03 0.36
CA LEU A 155 -29.74 30.14 -1.09
C LEU A 155 -30.39 29.01 -1.91
N LYS A 156 -31.24 28.18 -1.28
CA LYS A 156 -31.84 26.98 -1.89
C LYS A 156 -32.69 27.25 -3.13
N TYR A 157 -33.16 28.48 -3.31
CA TYR A 157 -33.92 28.88 -4.49
C TYR A 157 -33.12 28.70 -5.80
N LEU A 158 -31.79 28.78 -5.73
CA LEU A 158 -30.90 28.54 -6.87
C LEU A 158 -30.99 27.10 -7.36
N LEU A 159 -31.32 26.15 -6.49
CA LEU A 159 -31.46 24.74 -6.83
C LEU A 159 -32.84 24.34 -7.34
N GLU A 160 -33.82 25.24 -7.33
CA GLU A 160 -35.14 24.96 -7.88
C GLU A 160 -35.00 24.62 -9.38
N PRO A 161 -35.59 23.51 -9.88
CA PRO A 161 -35.43 23.09 -11.28
C PRO A 161 -35.77 24.20 -12.29
N LYS A 162 -36.83 24.98 -12.01
CA LYS A 162 -37.23 26.11 -12.84
C LYS A 162 -36.23 27.26 -12.82
N TYR A 163 -35.52 27.47 -11.70
CA TYR A 163 -34.51 28.52 -11.62
C TYR A 163 -33.25 28.11 -12.38
N LYS A 164 -32.80 26.85 -12.24
CA LYS A 164 -31.68 26.29 -13.01
C LYS A 164 -31.85 26.45 -14.53
N GLN A 165 -33.09 26.33 -15.04
CA GLN A 165 -33.40 26.54 -16.47
C GLN A 165 -33.04 27.94 -17.00
N LYS A 166 -32.87 28.94 -16.14
CA LYS A 166 -32.44 30.28 -16.56
C LYS A 166 -31.05 30.31 -17.20
N ILE A 167 -30.22 29.29 -16.98
CA ILE A 167 -28.89 29.20 -17.59
C ILE A 167 -28.94 28.77 -19.07
N ILE A 168 -30.03 28.12 -19.51
CA ILE A 168 -30.12 27.51 -20.85
C ILE A 168 -29.86 28.52 -21.97
N PRO A 169 -30.43 29.74 -21.99
CA PRO A 169 -30.13 30.72 -23.02
C PRO A 169 -28.65 31.11 -23.10
N ALA A 170 -27.93 31.11 -21.97
CA ALA A 170 -26.50 31.38 -21.94
C ALA A 170 -25.69 30.20 -22.50
N LEU A 171 -26.03 28.96 -22.11
CA LEU A 171 -25.43 27.75 -22.67
C LEU A 171 -25.63 27.66 -24.19
N GLN A 172 -26.85 27.94 -24.66
CA GLN A 172 -27.16 27.96 -26.09
C GLN A 172 -26.39 29.06 -26.83
N ALA A 173 -26.21 30.24 -26.23
CA ALA A 173 -25.42 31.32 -26.83
C ALA A 173 -23.94 30.95 -26.97
N ILE A 174 -23.35 30.32 -25.94
CA ILE A 174 -21.96 29.83 -25.97
C ILE A 174 -21.81 28.75 -27.03
N THR A 175 -22.65 27.71 -27.00
CA THR A 175 -22.54 26.55 -27.89
C THR A 175 -22.88 26.85 -29.34
N SER A 176 -23.66 27.90 -29.61
CA SER A 176 -23.97 28.35 -30.98
C SER A 176 -22.88 29.24 -31.60
N ASN A 177 -21.87 29.65 -30.82
CA ASN A 177 -20.78 30.47 -31.33
C ASN A 177 -19.90 29.65 -32.28
N GLN A 178 -19.50 30.25 -33.41
CA GLN A 178 -18.65 29.59 -34.41
C GLN A 178 -17.27 29.14 -33.88
N TYR A 179 -16.82 29.71 -32.75
CA TYR A 179 -15.57 29.36 -32.10
C TYR A 179 -15.72 28.28 -31.01
N PHE A 180 -16.94 27.76 -30.78
CA PHE A 180 -17.16 26.65 -29.85
C PHE A 180 -16.75 25.30 -30.49
N ALA A 181 -15.45 25.03 -30.50
CA ALA A 181 -14.82 23.82 -31.04
C ALA A 181 -13.46 23.60 -30.36
N LEU A 182 -12.97 22.36 -30.29
CA LEU A 182 -11.62 22.08 -29.77
C LEU A 182 -10.57 22.79 -30.64
N GLY A 183 -9.56 23.38 -30.01
CA GLY A 183 -8.61 24.21 -30.74
C GLY A 183 -7.65 24.96 -29.84
N THR A 184 -7.78 26.30 -29.79
CA THR A 184 -6.92 27.12 -28.93
C THR A 184 -7.24 26.89 -27.45
N LYS A 185 -6.28 27.25 -26.59
CA LYS A 185 -6.46 27.26 -25.13
C LYS A 185 -7.78 27.91 -24.70
N THR A 186 -8.08 29.11 -25.22
CA THR A 186 -9.33 29.83 -24.92
C THR A 186 -10.58 29.04 -25.32
N GLN A 187 -10.57 28.39 -26.49
CA GLN A 187 -11.73 27.58 -26.90
C GLN A 187 -11.91 26.37 -25.97
N ASN A 188 -10.83 25.67 -25.62
CA ASN A 188 -10.86 24.52 -24.73
C ASN A 188 -11.31 24.93 -23.32
N GLU A 189 -10.83 26.05 -22.78
CA GLU A 189 -11.25 26.60 -21.48
C GLU A 189 -12.74 26.97 -21.43
N ILE A 190 -13.28 27.51 -22.53
CA ILE A 190 -14.73 27.82 -22.64
C ILE A 190 -15.56 26.54 -22.68
N ILE A 191 -15.13 25.51 -23.41
CA ILE A 191 -15.80 24.20 -23.43
C ILE A 191 -15.77 23.58 -22.03
N SER A 192 -14.61 23.61 -21.36
CA SER A 192 -14.44 23.15 -19.98
C SER A 192 -15.39 23.87 -19.02
N SER A 193 -15.41 25.21 -19.07
CA SER A 193 -16.30 26.06 -18.27
C SER A 193 -17.78 25.76 -18.53
N THR A 194 -18.15 25.49 -19.78
CA THR A 194 -19.51 25.09 -20.16
C THR A 194 -19.92 23.78 -19.49
N GLY A 195 -19.07 22.74 -19.56
CA GLY A 195 -19.31 21.47 -18.88
C GLY A 195 -19.41 21.61 -17.35
N LYS A 196 -18.51 22.37 -16.74
CA LYS A 196 -18.53 22.69 -15.30
C LYS A 196 -19.82 23.39 -14.88
N LEU A 197 -20.25 24.41 -15.62
CA LEU A 197 -21.51 25.11 -15.34
C LEU A 197 -22.72 24.18 -15.42
N ILE A 198 -22.77 23.30 -16.43
CA ILE A 198 -23.84 22.29 -16.58
C ILE A 198 -23.92 21.41 -15.32
N SER A 199 -22.80 20.96 -14.78
CA SER A 199 -22.77 20.08 -13.60
C SER A 199 -23.46 20.70 -12.36
N ASN A 200 -23.35 22.02 -12.17
CA ASN A 200 -24.00 22.72 -11.07
C ASN A 200 -25.46 23.11 -11.38
N THR A 201 -25.86 23.10 -12.65
CA THR A 201 -27.13 23.65 -13.13
C THR A 201 -28.00 22.58 -13.81
N THR A 202 -28.15 22.65 -15.14
CA THR A 202 -28.98 21.80 -15.99
C THR A 202 -28.54 21.96 -17.46
N VAL A 203 -29.04 21.11 -18.35
CA VAL A 203 -28.80 21.17 -19.80
C VAL A 203 -30.04 20.66 -20.55
N ASP A 204 -30.31 21.19 -21.75
CA ASP A 204 -31.40 20.75 -22.62
C ASP A 204 -30.89 19.85 -23.77
N SER A 205 -31.82 19.13 -24.41
CA SER A 205 -31.50 18.19 -25.50
C SER A 205 -30.80 18.85 -26.69
N GLU A 206 -31.15 20.11 -27.01
CA GLU A 206 -30.50 20.88 -28.07
C GLU A 206 -29.02 21.11 -27.77
N THR A 207 -28.70 21.58 -26.55
CA THR A 207 -27.32 21.80 -26.13
C THR A 207 -26.53 20.48 -26.08
N ILE A 208 -27.12 19.38 -25.59
CA ILE A 208 -26.49 18.04 -25.64
C ILE A 208 -26.17 17.65 -27.09
N GLY A 209 -27.09 17.91 -28.01
CA GLY A 209 -26.90 17.67 -29.44
C GLY A 209 -25.71 18.44 -30.02
N VAL A 210 -25.47 19.69 -29.60
CA VAL A 210 -24.28 20.44 -30.02
C VAL A 210 -23.01 19.91 -29.36
N LEU A 211 -23.05 19.61 -28.06
CA LEU A 211 -21.92 19.05 -27.31
C LEU A 211 -21.47 17.68 -27.86
N SER A 212 -22.37 16.90 -28.47
CA SER A 212 -22.00 15.64 -29.12
C SER A 212 -20.91 15.80 -30.19
N LYS A 213 -20.83 16.95 -30.86
CA LYS A 213 -19.80 17.25 -31.86
C LYS A 213 -18.43 17.46 -31.23
N VAL A 214 -18.37 17.99 -30.01
CA VAL A 214 -17.12 18.12 -29.25
C VAL A 214 -16.63 16.73 -28.85
N MET A 215 -17.54 15.87 -28.40
CA MET A 215 -17.23 14.48 -28.06
C MET A 215 -16.75 13.69 -29.28
N GLU A 216 -17.39 13.88 -30.44
CA GLU A 216 -17.02 13.27 -31.72
C GLU A 216 -15.65 13.77 -32.21
N ASP A 217 -15.41 15.09 -32.23
CA ASP A 217 -14.12 15.67 -32.64
C ASP A 217 -12.96 15.22 -31.75
N PHE A 218 -13.17 15.16 -30.43
CA PHE A 218 -12.18 14.59 -29.51
C PHE A 218 -11.82 13.16 -29.92
N ASN A 219 -12.84 12.35 -30.22
CA ASN A 219 -12.66 10.94 -30.52
C ASN A 219 -12.04 10.69 -31.90
N ASP A 220 -12.44 11.45 -32.92
CA ASP A 220 -11.91 11.34 -34.29
C ASP A 220 -10.43 11.77 -34.37
N ASN A 221 -10.01 12.69 -33.49
CA ASN A 221 -8.65 13.22 -33.42
C ASN A 221 -7.95 12.84 -32.11
N ARG A 222 -8.29 11.68 -31.55
CA ARG A 222 -7.86 11.24 -30.20
C ARG A 222 -6.35 11.30 -30.00
N ASP A 223 -5.55 10.86 -30.97
CA ASP A 223 -4.08 10.86 -30.88
C ASP A 223 -3.50 12.27 -30.67
N GLN A 224 -4.21 13.30 -31.15
CA GLN A 224 -3.83 14.69 -30.95
C GLN A 224 -4.41 15.24 -29.64
N TRP A 225 -5.70 15.05 -29.41
CA TRP A 225 -6.40 15.72 -28.31
C TRP A 225 -6.14 15.09 -26.94
N SER A 226 -5.81 13.80 -26.87
CA SER A 226 -5.40 13.17 -25.61
C SER A 226 -4.05 13.70 -25.09
N GLU A 227 -3.15 14.12 -25.99
CA GLU A 227 -1.87 14.74 -25.64
C GLU A 227 -2.00 16.23 -25.25
N ASP A 228 -3.14 16.87 -25.58
CA ASP A 228 -3.45 18.24 -25.19
C ASP A 228 -4.26 18.23 -23.89
N ARG A 229 -3.63 18.70 -22.81
CA ARG A 229 -4.23 18.68 -21.47
C ARG A 229 -5.52 19.48 -21.43
N GLU A 230 -5.53 20.70 -21.97
CA GLU A 230 -6.70 21.57 -21.98
C GLU A 230 -7.84 20.96 -22.82
N ALA A 231 -7.55 20.33 -23.96
CA ALA A 231 -8.55 19.62 -24.76
C ALA A 231 -9.13 18.41 -24.02
N SER A 232 -8.28 17.64 -23.34
CA SER A 232 -8.71 16.49 -22.53
C SER A 232 -9.57 16.92 -21.33
N GLU A 233 -9.20 18.00 -20.65
CA GLU A 233 -10.00 18.62 -19.58
C GLU A 233 -11.35 19.13 -20.10
N ALA A 234 -11.37 19.71 -21.30
CA ALA A 234 -12.59 20.17 -21.95
C ALA A 234 -13.55 19.01 -22.27
N PHE A 235 -13.04 17.94 -22.89
CA PHE A 235 -13.80 16.70 -23.15
C PHE A 235 -14.36 16.11 -21.85
N TYR A 236 -13.51 15.96 -20.84
CA TYR A 236 -13.92 15.41 -19.55
C TYR A 236 -14.97 16.26 -18.84
N SER A 237 -14.80 17.59 -18.84
CA SER A 237 -15.77 18.49 -18.19
C SER A 237 -17.16 18.41 -18.84
N VAL A 238 -17.22 18.25 -20.17
CA VAL A 238 -18.48 18.05 -20.89
C VAL A 238 -19.09 16.69 -20.55
N LEU A 239 -18.29 15.61 -20.61
CA LEU A 239 -18.70 14.26 -20.23
C LEU A 239 -19.28 14.23 -18.81
N GLN A 240 -18.54 14.78 -17.86
CA GLN A 240 -18.90 14.82 -16.45
C GLN A 240 -20.12 15.70 -16.20
N GLY A 241 -20.17 16.90 -16.80
CA GLY A 241 -21.25 17.85 -16.62
C GLY A 241 -22.58 17.32 -17.10
N VAL A 242 -22.64 16.89 -18.37
CA VAL A 242 -23.86 16.29 -18.94
C VAL A 242 -24.21 15.01 -18.20
N GLY A 243 -23.22 14.14 -17.95
CA GLY A 243 -23.42 12.89 -17.23
C GLY A 243 -24.01 13.09 -15.83
N TYR A 244 -23.54 14.09 -15.07
CA TYR A 244 -24.07 14.42 -13.76
C TYR A 244 -25.55 14.81 -13.81
N VAL A 245 -25.93 15.67 -14.76
CA VAL A 245 -27.33 16.07 -14.96
C VAL A 245 -28.18 14.87 -15.34
N LEU A 246 -27.71 14.02 -16.25
CA LEU A 246 -28.47 12.83 -16.66
C LEU A 246 -28.65 11.84 -15.50
N ILE A 247 -27.62 11.59 -14.70
CA ILE A 247 -27.71 10.61 -13.61
C ILE A 247 -28.58 11.13 -12.45
N TRP A 248 -28.47 12.42 -12.09
CA TRP A 248 -29.04 12.94 -10.83
C TRP A 248 -30.06 14.07 -10.99
N GLY A 249 -30.07 14.75 -12.13
CA GLY A 249 -30.86 15.95 -12.37
C GLY A 249 -32.09 15.77 -13.26
N VAL A 250 -32.30 14.57 -13.81
CA VAL A 250 -33.37 14.22 -14.75
C VAL A 250 -34.38 13.31 -14.06
N ASP A 251 -35.67 13.65 -14.14
CA ASP A 251 -36.77 12.78 -13.68
C ASP A 251 -37.16 11.72 -14.73
N ASP A 252 -38.01 10.76 -14.35
CA ASP A 252 -38.43 9.67 -15.25
C ASP A 252 -39.08 10.17 -16.56
N SER A 253 -39.84 11.27 -16.51
CA SER A 253 -40.49 11.82 -17.71
C SER A 253 -39.48 12.45 -18.66
N GLN A 254 -38.51 13.18 -18.11
CA GLN A 254 -37.42 13.77 -18.89
C GLN A 254 -36.50 12.68 -19.44
N LYS A 255 -36.31 11.58 -18.69
CA LYS A 255 -35.56 10.41 -19.14
C LYS A 255 -36.19 9.77 -20.37
N ASP A 256 -37.51 9.54 -20.35
CA ASP A 256 -38.26 8.99 -21.49
C ASP A 256 -38.14 9.87 -22.74
N GLU A 257 -38.03 11.20 -22.59
CA GLU A 257 -37.81 12.12 -23.71
C GLU A 257 -36.36 12.09 -24.27
N LEU A 258 -35.39 11.77 -23.42
CA LEU A 258 -33.97 11.72 -23.77
C LEU A 258 -33.54 10.36 -24.32
N GLU A 259 -34.29 9.29 -24.04
CA GLU A 259 -34.00 7.94 -24.53
C GLU A 259 -33.95 7.90 -26.06
N GLY A 260 -32.83 7.43 -26.61
CA GLY A 260 -32.52 7.38 -28.04
C GLY A 260 -32.25 8.73 -28.71
N SER A 261 -32.63 9.86 -28.08
CA SER A 261 -32.43 11.19 -28.68
C SER A 261 -31.02 11.74 -28.46
N ILE A 262 -30.27 11.18 -27.50
CA ILE A 262 -28.88 11.55 -27.19
C ILE A 262 -27.83 10.54 -27.67
N ASP A 263 -28.20 9.57 -28.51
CA ASP A 263 -27.28 8.55 -29.04
C ASP A 263 -26.01 9.15 -29.66
N ALA A 264 -26.13 10.30 -30.35
CA ALA A 264 -24.99 11.00 -30.94
C ALA A 264 -23.97 11.44 -29.89
N PHE A 265 -24.41 11.81 -28.68
CA PHE A 265 -23.54 12.16 -27.56
C PHE A 265 -22.90 10.92 -26.93
N LEU A 266 -23.63 9.80 -26.87
CA LEU A 266 -23.15 8.55 -26.26
C LEU A 266 -22.21 7.75 -27.16
N ASN A 267 -22.36 7.82 -28.49
CA ASN A 267 -21.55 7.04 -29.44
C ASN A 267 -20.03 7.25 -29.27
N PRO A 268 -19.48 8.48 -29.17
CA PRO A 268 -18.04 8.68 -28.95
C PRO A 268 -17.57 8.16 -27.59
N ILE A 269 -18.43 8.24 -26.56
CA ILE A 269 -18.12 7.71 -25.22
C ILE A 269 -18.02 6.18 -25.28
N PHE A 270 -18.95 5.53 -25.96
CA PHE A 270 -18.97 4.09 -26.13
C PHE A 270 -17.76 3.59 -26.94
N ASP A 271 -17.37 4.31 -27.98
CA ASP A 271 -16.15 3.99 -28.73
C ASP A 271 -14.88 4.14 -27.89
N LEU A 272 -14.79 5.21 -27.09
CA LEU A 272 -13.67 5.41 -26.17
C LEU A 272 -13.63 4.34 -25.07
N ALA A 273 -14.77 3.88 -24.59
CA ALA A 273 -14.85 2.78 -23.64
C ALA A 273 -14.39 1.44 -24.24
N GLU A 274 -14.68 1.21 -25.53
CA GLU A 274 -14.34 -0.03 -26.24
C GLU A 274 -12.88 -0.06 -26.74
N ASN A 275 -12.36 1.08 -27.19
CA ASN A 275 -11.12 1.22 -27.94
C ASN A 275 -10.14 2.22 -27.31
N GLY A 276 -10.33 2.62 -26.06
CA GLY A 276 -9.54 3.63 -25.38
C GLY A 276 -8.10 3.20 -25.07
N ASP A 277 -7.22 4.19 -24.87
CA ASP A 277 -5.83 3.94 -24.48
C ASP A 277 -5.75 3.45 -23.02
N THR A 278 -4.75 2.62 -22.75
CA THR A 278 -4.45 2.04 -21.44
C THR A 278 -3.09 2.45 -20.91
N SER A 279 -2.38 3.33 -21.62
CA SER A 279 -1.18 4.00 -21.10
C SER A 279 -1.50 4.78 -19.82
N ALA A 280 -0.50 4.91 -18.93
CA ALA A 280 -0.70 5.56 -17.64
C ALA A 280 -1.20 7.01 -17.76
N ASP A 281 -0.80 7.71 -18.82
CA ASP A 281 -1.14 9.12 -19.06
C ASP A 281 -2.60 9.31 -19.53
N HIS A 282 -3.15 8.31 -20.24
CA HIS A 282 -4.45 8.43 -20.93
C HIS A 282 -5.53 7.50 -20.41
N VAL A 283 -5.21 6.49 -19.60
CA VAL A 283 -6.16 5.47 -19.10
C VAL A 283 -7.35 6.07 -18.34
N TRP A 284 -7.18 7.25 -17.74
CA TRP A 284 -8.26 7.95 -17.04
C TRP A 284 -9.41 8.34 -17.97
N LEU A 285 -9.14 8.67 -19.24
CA LEU A 285 -10.17 8.95 -20.25
C LEU A 285 -11.02 7.69 -20.52
N THR A 286 -10.34 6.57 -20.73
CA THR A 286 -10.95 5.25 -20.97
C THR A 286 -11.80 4.78 -19.80
N ASN A 287 -11.30 4.93 -18.57
CA ASN A 287 -12.05 4.59 -17.37
C ASN A 287 -13.30 5.45 -17.20
N ASN A 288 -13.22 6.76 -17.42
CA ASN A 288 -14.39 7.63 -17.34
C ASN A 288 -15.41 7.26 -18.43
N ALA A 289 -14.94 6.95 -19.64
CA ALA A 289 -15.81 6.46 -20.70
C ALA A 289 -16.52 5.16 -20.33
N LEU A 290 -15.83 4.20 -19.70
CA LEU A 290 -16.44 2.96 -19.18
C LEU A 290 -17.47 3.23 -18.09
N TYR A 291 -17.16 4.10 -17.13
CA TYR A 291 -18.08 4.51 -16.07
C TYR A 291 -19.38 5.09 -16.65
N TYR A 292 -19.27 6.09 -17.54
CA TYR A 292 -20.43 6.71 -18.16
C TYR A 292 -21.13 5.80 -19.17
N THR A 293 -20.44 4.84 -19.78
CA THR A 293 -21.09 3.80 -20.60
C THR A 293 -22.07 2.99 -19.76
N GLY A 294 -21.67 2.57 -18.55
CA GLY A 294 -22.57 1.91 -17.61
C GLY A 294 -23.71 2.81 -17.15
N LYS A 295 -23.39 3.96 -16.55
CA LYS A 295 -24.40 4.85 -15.94
C LYS A 295 -25.40 5.43 -16.95
N LEU A 296 -24.97 5.71 -18.18
CA LEU A 296 -25.81 6.35 -19.20
C LEU A 296 -26.40 5.37 -20.21
N GLY A 297 -26.06 4.08 -20.14
CA GLY A 297 -26.49 3.08 -21.13
C GLY A 297 -28.01 2.98 -21.29
N SER A 298 -28.78 3.24 -20.22
CA SER A 298 -30.26 3.25 -20.28
C SER A 298 -30.88 4.39 -21.09
N TYR A 299 -30.09 5.39 -21.52
CA TYR A 299 -30.54 6.43 -22.45
C TYR A 299 -30.31 6.07 -23.91
N TYR A 300 -29.56 5.00 -24.19
CA TYR A 300 -29.24 4.59 -25.55
C TYR A 300 -30.40 3.86 -26.20
N SER A 301 -30.62 4.04 -27.50
CA SER A 301 -31.75 3.42 -28.21
C SER A 301 -31.73 1.88 -28.23
N ASP A 302 -30.55 1.28 -28.10
CA ASP A 302 -30.35 -0.16 -27.91
C ASP A 302 -29.98 -0.46 -26.45
N PRO A 303 -30.89 -1.04 -25.65
CA PRO A 303 -30.69 -1.23 -24.22
C PRO A 303 -29.56 -2.20 -23.87
N ASP A 304 -29.17 -3.07 -24.81
CA ASP A 304 -28.13 -4.08 -24.57
C ASP A 304 -26.73 -3.58 -24.95
N LYS A 305 -26.63 -2.52 -25.77
CA LYS A 305 -25.39 -2.04 -26.37
C LYS A 305 -24.31 -1.69 -25.34
N ALA A 306 -24.68 -0.97 -24.28
CA ALA A 306 -23.75 -0.56 -23.24
C ALA A 306 -23.24 -1.77 -22.43
N ASN A 307 -24.10 -2.72 -22.07
CA ASN A 307 -23.67 -3.94 -21.38
C ASN A 307 -22.76 -4.81 -22.27
N ASP A 308 -23.04 -4.86 -23.58
CA ASP A 308 -22.17 -5.54 -24.55
C ASP A 308 -20.77 -4.93 -24.61
N ILE A 309 -20.67 -3.59 -24.63
CA ILE A 309 -19.39 -2.88 -24.60
C ILE A 309 -18.62 -3.19 -23.32
N LEU A 310 -19.26 -3.11 -22.15
CA LEU A 310 -18.63 -3.42 -20.87
C LEU A 310 -18.20 -4.90 -20.80
N THR A 311 -19.03 -5.81 -21.30
CA THR A 311 -18.72 -7.25 -21.39
C THR A 311 -17.52 -7.51 -22.29
N LYS A 312 -17.39 -6.75 -23.39
CA LYS A 312 -16.22 -6.81 -24.27
C LYS A 312 -14.99 -6.19 -23.61
N ALA A 313 -15.14 -5.07 -22.90
CA ALA A 313 -14.06 -4.42 -22.15
C ALA A 313 -13.40 -5.38 -21.14
N MET A 314 -14.20 -6.20 -20.45
CA MET A 314 -13.72 -7.28 -19.57
C MET A 314 -12.88 -8.35 -20.27
N LYS A 315 -12.99 -8.50 -21.59
CA LYS A 315 -12.19 -9.43 -22.41
C LYS A 315 -10.98 -8.76 -23.04
N THR A 316 -11.09 -7.47 -23.36
CA THR A 316 -10.07 -6.68 -24.05
C THR A 316 -9.01 -6.16 -23.09
N TYR A 317 -9.42 -5.55 -21.98
CA TYR A 317 -8.48 -4.93 -21.05
C TYR A 317 -7.80 -5.97 -20.16
N LYS A 318 -6.53 -5.71 -19.84
CA LYS A 318 -5.71 -6.59 -19.00
C LYS A 318 -6.45 -6.90 -17.70
N LYS A 319 -6.57 -8.18 -17.37
CA LYS A 319 -7.16 -8.62 -16.10
C LYS A 319 -6.52 -7.87 -14.93
N TRP A 320 -7.35 -7.37 -14.01
CA TRP A 320 -6.98 -6.58 -12.84
C TRP A 320 -6.58 -5.13 -13.07
N SER A 321 -6.57 -4.62 -14.30
CA SER A 321 -6.34 -3.19 -14.55
C SER A 321 -7.53 -2.32 -14.11
N GLU A 322 -7.32 -1.00 -14.05
CA GLU A 322 -8.41 -0.05 -13.75
C GLU A 322 -9.59 -0.21 -14.73
N PRO A 323 -9.41 -0.25 -16.07
CA PRO A 323 -10.53 -0.46 -17.00
C PRO A 323 -11.27 -1.78 -16.78
N TYR A 324 -10.55 -2.84 -16.40
CA TYR A 324 -11.16 -4.13 -16.08
C TYR A 324 -12.06 -4.03 -14.85
N PHE A 325 -11.59 -3.43 -13.76
CA PHE A 325 -12.42 -3.23 -12.57
C PHE A 325 -13.59 -2.28 -12.82
N THR A 326 -13.37 -1.18 -13.55
CA THR A 326 -14.44 -0.23 -13.91
C THR A 326 -15.55 -0.91 -14.71
N ALA A 327 -15.19 -1.72 -15.72
CA ALA A 327 -16.17 -2.46 -16.51
C ALA A 327 -16.95 -3.48 -15.66
N ALA A 328 -16.25 -4.26 -14.84
CA ALA A 328 -16.85 -5.23 -13.93
C ALA A 328 -17.87 -4.57 -12.99
N GLN A 329 -17.50 -3.43 -12.41
CA GLN A 329 -18.34 -2.69 -11.49
C GLN A 329 -19.59 -2.15 -12.19
N GLN A 330 -19.46 -1.57 -13.39
CA GLN A 330 -20.62 -1.09 -14.13
C GLN A 330 -21.57 -2.21 -14.53
N ILE A 331 -21.06 -3.40 -14.88
CA ILE A 331 -21.89 -4.59 -15.14
C ILE A 331 -22.67 -4.97 -13.88
N GLU A 332 -21.97 -5.13 -12.75
CA GLU A 332 -22.58 -5.60 -11.49
C GLU A 332 -23.64 -4.61 -10.97
N GLU A 333 -23.30 -3.33 -10.88
CA GLU A 333 -24.17 -2.31 -10.27
C GLU A 333 -25.36 -1.95 -11.16
N THR A 334 -25.18 -1.93 -12.49
CA THR A 334 -26.19 -1.40 -13.42
C THR A 334 -27.02 -2.50 -14.08
N TYR A 335 -26.39 -3.64 -14.41
CA TYR A 335 -27.01 -4.70 -15.21
C TYR A 335 -27.16 -6.02 -14.45
N GLY A 336 -26.42 -6.22 -13.35
CA GLY A 336 -26.39 -7.44 -12.54
C GLY A 336 -25.66 -8.64 -13.18
N GLU A 337 -25.68 -8.77 -14.50
CA GLU A 337 -24.97 -9.81 -15.26
C GLU A 337 -24.41 -9.28 -16.58
N ASP A 338 -23.32 -9.88 -17.04
CA ASP A 338 -22.74 -9.62 -18.36
C ASP A 338 -23.67 -10.15 -19.47
N THR A 339 -23.41 -9.80 -20.73
CA THR A 339 -24.28 -10.24 -21.84
C THR A 339 -24.16 -11.74 -22.19
N ASN A 340 -23.26 -12.47 -21.51
CA ASN A 340 -23.19 -13.93 -21.57
C ASN A 340 -23.98 -14.60 -20.43
N GLY A 341 -24.69 -13.84 -19.59
CA GLY A 341 -25.44 -14.33 -18.42
C GLY A 341 -24.55 -14.68 -17.22
N LYS A 342 -23.31 -14.17 -17.17
CA LYS A 342 -22.38 -14.37 -16.06
C LYS A 342 -22.52 -13.22 -15.06
N LYS A 343 -22.80 -13.56 -13.81
CA LYS A 343 -22.73 -12.62 -12.69
C LYS A 343 -21.28 -12.27 -12.36
N ILE A 344 -21.05 -10.99 -12.10
CA ILE A 344 -19.77 -10.48 -11.63
C ILE A 344 -19.77 -10.53 -10.09
N ASP A 345 -18.75 -11.16 -9.52
CA ASP A 345 -18.53 -11.17 -8.07
C ASP A 345 -17.39 -10.20 -7.75
N LEU A 346 -17.76 -8.95 -7.41
CA LEU A 346 -16.79 -7.90 -7.12
C LEU A 346 -15.97 -8.20 -5.86
N GLU A 347 -16.52 -8.91 -4.87
CA GLU A 347 -15.81 -9.22 -3.64
C GLU A 347 -14.72 -10.27 -3.88
N GLU A 348 -15.01 -11.32 -4.64
CA GLU A 348 -13.99 -12.28 -5.07
C GLU A 348 -12.95 -11.60 -5.99
N MET A 349 -13.38 -10.71 -6.88
CA MET A 349 -12.45 -9.94 -7.71
C MET A 349 -11.50 -9.05 -6.88
N LYS A 350 -12.01 -8.36 -5.85
CA LYS A 350 -11.18 -7.55 -4.95
C LYS A 350 -10.19 -8.42 -4.18
N LYS A 351 -10.63 -9.59 -3.69
CA LYS A 351 -9.77 -10.54 -2.99
C LYS A 351 -8.64 -11.06 -3.89
N GLU A 352 -8.96 -11.49 -5.10
CA GLU A 352 -7.96 -11.95 -6.07
C GLU A 352 -7.07 -10.82 -6.58
N GLY A 353 -7.61 -9.61 -6.73
CA GLY A 353 -6.84 -8.40 -7.03
C GLY A 353 -5.84 -8.06 -5.92
N LYS A 354 -6.24 -8.14 -4.65
CA LYS A 354 -5.31 -8.01 -3.51
C LYS A 354 -4.21 -9.07 -3.57
N LYS A 355 -4.53 -10.33 -3.81
CA LYS A 355 -3.51 -11.39 -3.98
C LYS A 355 -2.58 -11.12 -5.16
N HIS A 356 -3.08 -10.52 -6.24
CA HIS A 356 -2.28 -10.18 -7.41
C HIS A 356 -1.28 -9.05 -7.15
N TYR A 357 -1.73 -7.96 -6.54
CA TYR A 357 -0.91 -6.76 -6.31
C TYR A 357 -0.11 -6.80 -5.00
N LEU A 358 -0.56 -7.58 -4.02
CA LEU A 358 0.03 -7.67 -2.68
C LEU A 358 0.24 -9.14 -2.27
N PRO A 359 1.05 -9.92 -3.02
CA PRO A 359 1.21 -11.35 -2.81
C PRO A 359 2.01 -11.72 -1.55
N GLN A 360 2.82 -10.79 -1.03
CA GLN A 360 3.68 -11.04 0.12
C GLN A 360 3.05 -10.50 1.40
N GLN A 361 3.32 -11.15 2.53
CA GLN A 361 3.08 -10.55 3.84
C GLN A 361 4.15 -10.95 4.85
N PHE A 362 4.49 -10.00 5.71
CA PHE A 362 5.48 -10.13 6.78
C PHE A 362 4.82 -9.75 8.10
N THR A 363 5.15 -10.46 9.18
CA THR A 363 4.52 -10.25 10.50
C THR A 363 5.54 -10.02 11.58
N PHE A 364 5.34 -8.96 12.36
CA PHE A 364 6.22 -8.57 13.45
C PHE A 364 5.42 -8.45 14.76
N ASP A 365 6.14 -8.53 15.89
CA ASP A 365 5.60 -8.33 17.24
C ASP A 365 4.38 -9.22 17.55
N ASP A 366 4.50 -10.53 17.34
CA ASP A 366 3.44 -11.55 17.49
C ASP A 366 2.20 -11.28 16.61
N GLY A 367 2.41 -10.63 15.45
CA GLY A 367 1.36 -10.29 14.50
C GLY A 367 0.63 -8.97 14.82
N ALA A 368 1.11 -8.19 15.80
CA ALA A 368 0.59 -6.85 16.06
C ALA A 368 0.98 -5.83 14.97
N VAL A 369 1.98 -6.13 14.16
CA VAL A 369 2.35 -5.35 12.97
C VAL A 369 2.42 -6.28 11.77
N VAL A 370 1.66 -5.97 10.72
CA VAL A 370 1.52 -6.81 9.52
C VAL A 370 1.80 -5.98 8.28
N PHE A 371 2.82 -6.33 7.51
CA PHE A 371 3.05 -5.76 6.19
C PHE A 371 2.42 -6.65 5.12
N LYS A 372 1.72 -6.07 4.16
CA LYS A 372 1.23 -6.70 2.93
C LYS A 372 1.83 -5.95 1.75
N THR A 373 2.67 -6.61 0.97
CA THR A 373 3.50 -5.91 -0.03
C THR A 373 3.38 -6.53 -1.41
N GLY A 374 3.65 -5.71 -2.42
CA GLY A 374 4.01 -6.17 -3.75
C GLY A 374 5.26 -7.06 -3.73
N ASP A 375 5.47 -7.81 -4.81
CA ASP A 375 6.55 -8.81 -4.95
C ASP A 375 7.95 -8.22 -5.20
N LYS A 376 8.08 -6.89 -5.35
CA LYS A 376 9.38 -6.23 -5.60
C LYS A 376 10.03 -5.67 -4.36
N LEU A 377 9.28 -5.56 -3.24
CA LEU A 377 9.88 -5.15 -1.97
C LEU A 377 10.69 -6.30 -1.39
N THR A 378 11.91 -5.98 -0.97
CA THR A 378 12.77 -6.94 -0.27
C THR A 378 12.42 -7.00 1.21
N GLU A 379 12.70 -8.15 1.83
CA GLU A 379 12.58 -8.32 3.28
C GLU A 379 13.43 -7.30 4.05
N GLU A 380 14.62 -6.97 3.55
CA GLU A 380 15.48 -5.92 4.13
C GLU A 380 14.77 -4.56 4.17
N GLN A 381 14.10 -4.16 3.07
CA GLN A 381 13.34 -2.91 3.03
C GLN A 381 12.20 -2.93 4.05
N VAL A 382 11.47 -4.04 4.17
CA VAL A 382 10.38 -4.18 5.15
C VAL A 382 10.90 -4.12 6.59
N GLU A 383 12.03 -4.79 6.87
CA GLU A 383 12.68 -4.73 8.18
C GLU A 383 13.14 -3.30 8.52
N ARG A 384 13.65 -2.52 7.56
CA ARG A 384 13.98 -1.10 7.79
C ARG A 384 12.77 -0.30 8.25
N LEU A 385 11.60 -0.49 7.62
CA LEU A 385 10.37 0.18 8.02
C LEU A 385 9.92 -0.24 9.42
N TYR A 386 10.02 -1.52 9.75
CA TYR A 386 9.76 -1.99 11.12
C TYR A 386 10.64 -1.24 12.14
N TRP A 387 11.94 -1.11 11.91
CA TRP A 387 12.84 -0.40 12.84
C TRP A 387 12.64 1.11 12.83
N ALA A 388 12.29 1.72 11.69
CA ALA A 388 11.92 3.13 11.60
C ALA A 388 10.73 3.43 12.51
N SER A 389 9.74 2.52 12.56
CA SER A 389 8.61 2.62 13.47
C SER A 389 9.04 2.64 14.94
N LYS A 390 10.11 1.93 15.31
CA LYS A 390 10.61 1.88 16.70
C LYS A 390 11.34 3.14 17.10
N GLU A 391 12.05 3.79 16.17
CA GLU A 391 12.68 5.09 16.42
C GLU A 391 11.62 6.18 16.61
N VAL A 392 10.64 6.25 15.70
CA VAL A 392 9.52 7.21 15.78
C VAL A 392 8.72 6.99 17.05
N LYS A 393 8.33 5.74 17.34
CA LYS A 393 7.58 5.38 18.56
C LYS A 393 8.31 5.81 19.83
N ALA A 394 9.62 5.62 19.90
CA ALA A 394 10.40 6.01 21.06
C ALA A 394 10.37 7.52 21.27
N GLN A 395 10.63 8.32 20.23
CA GLN A 395 10.62 9.78 20.35
C GLN A 395 9.22 10.33 20.64
N PHE A 396 8.18 9.75 20.01
CA PHE A 396 6.78 10.08 20.29
C PHE A 396 6.46 9.91 21.77
N HIS A 397 6.72 8.74 22.36
CA HIS A 397 6.43 8.50 23.77
C HIS A 397 7.28 9.34 24.72
N ARG A 398 8.50 9.74 24.34
CA ARG A 398 9.29 10.70 25.15
C ARG A 398 8.60 12.06 25.21
N VAL A 399 8.10 12.57 24.07
CA VAL A 399 7.47 13.90 24.00
C VAL A 399 6.07 13.89 24.62
N ILE A 400 5.28 12.87 24.31
CA ILE A 400 3.88 12.75 24.75
C ILE A 400 3.76 12.29 26.21
N GLY A 401 4.74 11.53 26.71
CA GLY A 401 4.75 11.04 28.09
C GLY A 401 3.75 9.92 28.39
N ASN A 402 3.01 9.44 27.38
CA ASN A 402 2.06 8.33 27.45
C ASN A 402 2.44 7.23 26.45
N ASP A 403 2.44 5.98 26.91
CA ASP A 403 2.65 4.77 26.10
C ASP A 403 1.58 3.70 26.32
N LYS A 404 0.44 4.10 26.89
CA LYS A 404 -0.75 3.26 27.01
C LYS A 404 -1.80 3.75 26.03
N GLU A 405 -2.38 2.82 25.28
CA GLU A 405 -3.49 3.14 24.40
C GLU A 405 -4.60 3.86 25.18
N LEU A 406 -5.21 4.87 24.57
CA LEU A 406 -6.33 5.60 25.18
C LEU A 406 -7.58 4.73 25.25
N GLU A 407 -7.75 3.86 24.26
CA GLU A 407 -8.90 2.97 24.08
C GLU A 407 -8.42 1.56 23.71
N SER A 408 -9.03 0.53 24.30
CA SER A 408 -8.68 -0.87 24.03
C SER A 408 -9.69 -1.52 23.07
N GLY A 409 -9.22 -2.41 22.20
CA GLY A 409 -10.08 -3.15 21.27
C GLY A 409 -10.39 -2.40 19.97
N ASN A 410 -9.70 -1.29 19.71
CA ASN A 410 -9.78 -0.58 18.45
C ASN A 410 -9.07 -1.38 17.33
N PRO A 411 -9.44 -1.17 16.04
CA PRO A 411 -8.84 -1.89 14.92
C PRO A 411 -7.31 -1.77 14.84
N ASP A 412 -6.76 -0.69 15.37
CA ASP A 412 -5.34 -0.37 15.42
C ASP A 412 -4.55 -1.18 16.47
N ASP A 413 -5.19 -2.07 17.24
CA ASP A 413 -4.50 -3.11 18.01
C ASP A 413 -3.60 -3.99 17.12
N VAL A 414 -3.95 -4.08 15.83
CA VAL A 414 -3.09 -4.62 14.76
C VAL A 414 -2.86 -3.54 13.72
N LEU A 415 -1.64 -3.05 13.62
CA LEU A 415 -1.25 -2.14 12.55
C LEU A 415 -0.98 -2.94 11.27
N THR A 416 -1.82 -2.76 10.25
CA THR A 416 -1.58 -3.29 8.91
C THR A 416 -0.96 -2.23 8.01
N ILE A 417 0.08 -2.57 7.27
CA ILE A 417 0.79 -1.68 6.34
C ILE A 417 0.75 -2.31 4.96
N VAL A 418 0.15 -1.62 4.00
CA VAL A 418 -0.06 -2.09 2.64
C VAL A 418 0.84 -1.28 1.71
N ILE A 419 1.77 -1.96 1.01
CA ILE A 419 2.74 -1.31 0.15
C ILE A 419 2.71 -1.91 -1.27
N TYR A 420 2.15 -1.16 -2.22
CA TYR A 420 2.18 -1.53 -3.63
C TYR A 420 3.58 -1.33 -4.22
N ASN A 421 3.90 -1.93 -5.38
CA ASN A 421 5.25 -1.79 -5.93
C ASN A 421 5.53 -0.41 -6.56
N THR A 422 4.49 0.28 -7.04
CA THR A 422 4.63 1.52 -7.81
C THR A 422 3.42 2.44 -7.59
N PRO A 423 3.53 3.75 -7.91
CA PRO A 423 2.38 4.65 -7.86
C PRO A 423 1.22 4.23 -8.78
N ASP A 424 1.51 3.59 -9.91
CA ASP A 424 0.45 3.09 -10.81
C ASP A 424 -0.29 1.88 -10.22
N GLU A 425 0.42 0.97 -9.53
CA GLU A 425 -0.24 -0.12 -8.81
C GLU A 425 -1.04 0.42 -7.61
N TYR A 426 -0.57 1.49 -6.96
CA TYR A 426 -1.28 2.15 -5.86
C TYR A 426 -2.67 2.62 -6.24
N LYS A 427 -2.87 3.13 -7.47
CA LYS A 427 -4.19 3.54 -7.98
C LYS A 427 -5.24 2.43 -7.86
N MET A 428 -4.83 1.16 -7.83
CA MET A 428 -5.74 0.04 -7.62
C MET A 428 -6.32 -0.04 -6.21
N ASN A 429 -5.71 0.63 -5.22
CA ASN A 429 -6.19 0.68 -3.85
C ASN A 429 -7.63 1.19 -3.74
N ARG A 430 -8.03 2.14 -4.61
CA ARG A 430 -9.41 2.64 -4.67
C ARG A 430 -10.42 1.56 -5.03
N PHE A 431 -10.05 0.58 -5.85
CA PHE A 431 -10.93 -0.53 -6.22
C PHE A 431 -10.88 -1.66 -5.19
N LEU A 432 -9.69 -1.94 -4.66
CA LEU A 432 -9.45 -3.08 -3.77
C LEU A 432 -9.89 -2.80 -2.33
N TYR A 433 -9.64 -1.59 -1.83
CA TYR A 433 -9.90 -1.17 -0.45
C TYR A 433 -10.88 -0.01 -0.33
N GLY A 434 -11.07 0.78 -1.40
CA GLY A 434 -12.07 1.87 -1.40
C GLY A 434 -11.55 3.23 -0.93
N TYR A 435 -10.23 3.38 -0.73
CA TYR A 435 -9.61 4.63 -0.29
C TYR A 435 -8.96 5.38 -1.43
N ASP A 436 -8.91 6.71 -1.30
CA ASP A 436 -8.32 7.60 -2.29
C ASP A 436 -6.80 7.38 -2.43
N THR A 437 -6.30 7.64 -3.63
CA THR A 437 -4.91 7.41 -4.06
C THR A 437 -4.23 8.67 -4.59
N ASP A 438 -4.90 9.83 -4.56
CA ASP A 438 -4.28 11.14 -4.87
C ASP A 438 -3.45 11.65 -3.67
N ASN A 439 -2.54 10.81 -3.20
CA ASN A 439 -1.66 11.03 -2.05
C ASN A 439 -0.42 10.12 -2.16
N GLY A 440 0.64 10.42 -1.38
CA GLY A 440 1.81 9.54 -1.25
C GLY A 440 1.52 8.27 -0.44
N GLY A 441 0.52 8.35 0.43
CA GLY A 441 0.04 7.30 1.31
C GLY A 441 -1.04 7.88 2.23
N ILE A 442 -1.77 7.00 2.92
CA ILE A 442 -2.82 7.40 3.84
C ILE A 442 -3.02 6.35 4.94
N TYR A 443 -3.06 6.79 6.19
CA TYR A 443 -3.48 5.98 7.32
C TYR A 443 -5.00 6.06 7.55
N ILE A 444 -5.64 4.88 7.66
CA ILE A 444 -7.07 4.75 7.95
C ILE A 444 -7.26 4.08 9.31
N GLU A 445 -7.45 4.90 10.33
CA GLU A 445 -7.57 4.47 11.73
C GLU A 445 -8.73 3.49 11.94
N GLY A 446 -9.89 3.72 11.30
CA GLY A 446 -11.06 2.83 11.39
C GLY A 446 -10.81 1.39 10.91
N THR A 447 -9.66 1.12 10.30
CA THR A 447 -9.19 -0.23 9.94
C THR A 447 -7.79 -0.56 10.46
N GLY A 448 -7.16 0.34 11.23
CA GLY A 448 -5.77 0.20 11.67
C GLY A 448 -4.80 -0.01 10.50
N THR A 449 -5.08 0.57 9.31
CA THR A 449 -4.33 0.24 8.08
C THR A 449 -3.74 1.46 7.41
N PHE A 450 -2.42 1.42 7.17
CA PHE A 450 -1.68 2.38 6.35
C PHE A 450 -1.54 1.84 4.92
N PHE A 451 -1.81 2.68 3.91
CA PHE A 451 -1.66 2.35 2.49
C PHE A 451 -0.63 3.26 1.82
N THR A 452 0.30 2.70 1.04
CA THR A 452 1.30 3.45 0.26
C THR A 452 1.93 2.57 -0.85
N TYR A 453 3.01 3.01 -1.50
CA TYR A 453 3.63 2.30 -2.64
C TYR A 453 5.14 2.53 -2.78
N ASP A 454 5.99 1.56 -3.04
CA ASP A 454 7.42 1.87 -3.26
C ASP A 454 7.65 2.85 -4.42
N ARG A 455 8.67 3.70 -4.31
CA ARG A 455 8.85 4.86 -5.18
C ARG A 455 10.32 5.18 -5.47
N THR A 456 10.57 5.73 -6.66
CA THR A 456 11.87 6.33 -7.00
C THR A 456 11.91 7.81 -6.65
N LYS A 457 13.11 8.41 -6.65
CA LYS A 457 13.31 9.84 -6.37
C LYS A 457 12.67 10.75 -7.41
N GLU A 458 12.45 10.25 -8.62
CA GLU A 458 11.75 10.98 -9.69
C GLU A 458 10.23 10.98 -9.49
N GLN A 459 9.70 9.97 -8.78
CA GLN A 459 8.26 9.84 -8.52
C GLN A 459 7.82 10.61 -7.27
N SER A 460 8.71 10.76 -6.28
CA SER A 460 8.43 11.53 -5.07
C SER A 460 9.70 12.13 -4.47
N ILE A 461 9.57 13.32 -3.87
CA ILE A 461 10.64 13.92 -3.06
C ILE A 461 10.88 13.14 -1.76
N TYR A 462 9.86 12.40 -1.28
CA TYR A 462 9.93 11.61 -0.08
C TYR A 462 10.20 10.14 -0.41
N SER A 463 11.16 9.54 0.28
CA SER A 463 11.38 8.08 0.18
C SER A 463 10.23 7.29 0.83
N LEU A 464 10.16 5.98 0.54
CA LEU A 464 9.21 5.08 1.22
C LEU A 464 9.36 5.12 2.75
N GLU A 465 10.59 5.08 3.27
CA GLU A 465 10.81 5.14 4.72
C GLU A 465 10.40 6.49 5.31
N GLU A 466 10.70 7.57 4.62
CA GLU A 466 10.37 8.92 5.09
C GLU A 466 8.86 9.15 5.18
N LEU A 467 8.10 8.75 4.15
CA LEU A 467 6.64 8.82 4.20
C LEU A 467 6.05 7.83 5.21
N PHE A 468 6.61 6.62 5.31
CA PHE A 468 6.19 5.64 6.32
C PHE A 468 6.36 6.22 7.74
N ARG A 469 7.47 6.91 8.00
CA ARG A 469 7.72 7.57 9.29
C ARG A 469 6.65 8.63 9.60
N HIS A 470 6.23 9.42 8.61
CA HIS A 470 5.13 10.39 8.74
C HIS A 470 3.80 9.70 9.08
N GLU A 471 3.38 8.76 8.24
CA GLU A 471 2.07 8.09 8.37
C GLU A 471 1.97 7.23 9.63
N PHE A 472 3.10 6.66 10.08
CA PHE A 472 3.16 5.94 11.35
C PHE A 472 2.89 6.86 12.55
N VAL A 473 3.13 8.17 12.44
CA VAL A 473 2.78 9.13 13.51
C VAL A 473 1.28 9.31 13.60
N HIS A 474 0.53 9.29 12.49
CA HIS A 474 -0.94 9.34 12.55
C HIS A 474 -1.52 8.12 13.28
N TYR A 475 -0.93 6.93 13.09
CA TYR A 475 -1.24 5.77 13.92
C TYR A 475 -0.96 6.03 15.41
N LEU A 476 0.18 6.63 15.75
CA LEU A 476 0.51 6.94 17.15
C LEU A 476 -0.41 8.01 17.75
N GLN A 477 -0.80 9.03 16.97
CA GLN A 477 -1.71 10.09 17.38
C GLN A 477 -3.08 9.52 17.72
N GLY A 478 -3.70 8.76 16.82
CA GLY A 478 -5.01 8.13 17.07
C GLY A 478 -4.98 7.16 18.25
N ARG A 479 -3.90 6.38 18.39
CA ARG A 479 -3.82 5.36 19.45
C ARG A 479 -3.52 5.91 20.85
N TYR A 480 -2.64 6.91 20.95
CA TYR A 480 -2.03 7.32 22.22
C TYR A 480 -2.29 8.77 22.64
N GLU A 481 -2.84 9.61 21.76
CA GLU A 481 -2.93 11.05 22.01
C GLU A 481 -4.30 11.67 21.80
N VAL A 482 -4.98 11.39 20.69
CA VAL A 482 -6.32 11.92 20.40
C VAL A 482 -7.38 10.88 20.75
N PRO A 483 -8.30 11.14 21.70
CA PRO A 483 -9.33 10.18 22.07
C PRO A 483 -10.44 10.10 21.01
N GLY A 484 -11.10 8.94 20.91
CA GLY A 484 -12.10 8.66 19.89
C GLY A 484 -11.48 8.25 18.55
N MET A 485 -12.28 8.33 17.49
CA MET A 485 -11.84 8.04 16.12
C MET A 485 -11.52 9.33 15.39
N TRP A 486 -10.51 9.30 14.53
CA TRP A 486 -10.04 10.37 13.69
C TRP A 486 -11.17 11.00 12.89
N GLY A 487 -11.20 12.34 12.88
CA GLY A 487 -12.24 13.12 12.23
C GLY A 487 -13.62 13.04 12.93
N GLN A 488 -13.71 12.41 14.10
CA GLN A 488 -14.96 12.28 14.86
C GLN A 488 -14.84 12.91 16.25
N GLY A 489 -15.93 13.55 16.70
CA GLY A 489 -15.98 14.21 18.01
C GLY A 489 -15.70 15.70 17.93
N GLU A 490 -16.00 16.38 19.04
CA GLU A 490 -16.02 17.85 19.12
C GLU A 490 -14.65 18.49 18.87
N ILE A 491 -13.56 17.78 19.20
CA ILE A 491 -12.19 18.26 18.96
C ILE A 491 -11.84 18.38 17.47
N TYR A 492 -12.48 17.60 16.58
CA TYR A 492 -12.26 17.70 15.13
C TYR A 492 -13.14 18.75 14.44
N GLU A 493 -14.18 19.25 15.12
CA GLU A 493 -15.00 20.33 14.60
C GLU A 493 -14.17 21.61 14.42
N ASN A 494 -14.60 22.48 13.51
CA ASN A 494 -13.96 23.78 13.21
C ASN A 494 -12.49 23.67 12.76
N SER A 495 -12.04 22.50 12.29
CA SER A 495 -10.67 22.27 11.78
C SER A 495 -9.59 22.60 12.82
N ARG A 496 -9.75 22.16 14.07
CA ARG A 496 -8.81 22.48 15.15
C ARG A 496 -7.47 21.76 15.06
N LEU A 497 -7.48 20.49 14.64
CA LEU A 497 -6.32 19.60 14.68
C LEU A 497 -5.44 19.47 13.42
N PRO A 498 -5.78 19.93 12.20
CA PRO A 498 -4.92 19.71 11.03
C PRO A 498 -3.46 20.15 11.20
N TRP A 499 -3.21 21.32 11.77
CA TRP A 499 -1.84 21.80 12.04
C TRP A 499 -1.09 20.93 13.07
N TYR A 500 -1.82 20.39 14.03
CA TYR A 500 -1.29 19.56 15.10
C TYR A 500 -0.96 18.16 14.56
N GLU A 501 -1.88 17.55 13.84
CA GLU A 501 -1.72 16.20 13.30
C GLU A 501 -0.64 16.17 12.22
N GLU A 502 -0.75 17.02 11.19
CA GLU A 502 0.17 17.03 10.06
C GLU A 502 1.55 17.60 10.43
N GLY A 503 1.58 18.70 11.18
CA GLY A 503 2.84 19.27 11.68
C GLY A 503 3.56 18.31 12.62
N GLY A 504 2.81 17.53 13.39
CA GLY A 504 3.34 16.53 14.32
C GLY A 504 3.90 15.34 13.57
N ALA A 505 3.21 14.88 12.54
CA ALA A 505 3.68 13.80 11.68
C ALA A 505 4.99 14.15 10.95
N GLU A 506 5.08 15.33 10.37
CA GLU A 506 6.32 15.82 9.73
C GLU A 506 7.46 15.98 10.74
N PHE A 507 7.15 16.46 11.95
CA PHE A 507 8.10 16.61 13.06
C PHE A 507 8.64 15.27 13.55
N PHE A 508 7.78 14.35 13.98
CA PHE A 508 8.20 13.06 14.53
C PHE A 508 8.81 12.14 13.48
N ALA A 509 8.53 12.34 12.19
CA ALA A 509 9.23 11.60 11.14
C ALA A 509 10.76 11.83 11.14
N GLY A 510 11.22 12.95 11.71
CA GLY A 510 12.64 13.23 11.94
C GLY A 510 13.28 12.48 13.13
N ALA A 511 12.57 11.54 13.77
CA ALA A 511 13.06 10.79 14.91
C ALA A 511 14.32 9.96 14.61
N THR A 512 15.25 9.92 15.58
CA THR A 512 16.47 9.13 15.55
C THR A 512 16.58 8.23 16.78
N ARG A 513 17.48 7.24 16.72
CA ARG A 513 17.80 6.37 17.86
C ARG A 513 18.41 7.10 19.05
N THR A 514 19.39 7.98 18.83
CA THR A 514 20.27 8.52 19.91
C THR A 514 20.51 10.03 19.87
N GLU A 515 19.80 10.76 19.01
CA GLU A 515 20.00 12.20 18.79
C GLU A 515 18.66 12.96 18.77
N GLY A 516 17.65 12.42 19.43
CA GLY A 516 16.31 13.01 19.50
C GLY A 516 15.62 13.07 18.12
N ILE A 517 14.96 14.20 17.86
CA ILE A 517 14.23 14.49 16.62
C ILE A 517 14.99 15.58 15.86
N LYS A 518 15.30 15.33 14.58
CA LYS A 518 16.02 16.27 13.71
C LYS A 518 15.11 16.82 12.61
N PRO A 519 15.27 18.09 12.21
CA PRO A 519 14.66 18.60 10.99
C PRO A 519 15.06 17.77 9.76
N ARG A 520 14.12 17.58 8.84
CA ARG A 520 14.32 16.86 7.58
C ARG A 520 14.64 17.83 6.45
N GLN A 521 15.69 17.53 5.68
CA GLN A 521 16.09 18.38 4.55
C GLN A 521 14.98 18.55 3.51
N SER A 522 14.18 17.51 3.23
CA SER A 522 13.05 17.55 2.30
C SER A 522 12.00 18.62 2.67
N VAL A 523 11.52 18.61 3.92
CA VAL A 523 10.51 19.54 4.46
C VAL A 523 11.05 20.96 4.52
N VAL A 524 12.27 21.15 5.04
CA VAL A 524 12.90 22.49 5.09
C VAL A 524 13.18 23.02 3.67
N GLY A 525 13.40 22.14 2.70
CA GLY A 525 13.51 22.50 1.29
C GLY A 525 12.26 23.17 0.73
N ASN A 526 11.07 22.72 1.13
CA ASN A 526 9.80 23.34 0.74
C ASN A 526 9.69 24.76 1.31
N ILE A 527 10.01 24.94 2.60
CA ILE A 527 10.04 26.25 3.28
C ILE A 527 11.02 27.20 2.58
N ARG A 528 12.25 26.74 2.31
CA ARG A 528 13.30 27.54 1.64
C ARG A 528 12.88 28.00 0.25
N ASN A 529 12.16 27.17 -0.49
CA ASN A 529 11.78 27.44 -1.88
C ASN A 529 10.48 28.26 -2.01
N ALA A 530 9.75 28.47 -0.92
CA ALA A 530 8.52 29.25 -0.89
C ALA A 530 8.77 30.75 -1.16
N ALA A 531 7.79 31.41 -1.80
CA ALA A 531 7.95 32.79 -2.26
C ALA A 531 7.90 33.85 -1.14
N SER A 532 7.25 33.55 0.00
CA SER A 532 7.18 34.42 1.19
C SER A 532 6.86 33.59 2.45
N TYR A 533 7.88 33.12 3.18
CA TYR A 533 7.65 32.44 4.47
C TYR A 533 7.04 33.36 5.53
N LEU A 534 7.24 34.69 5.38
CA LEU A 534 6.70 35.71 6.28
C LEU A 534 5.17 35.81 6.25
N ASP A 535 4.52 35.20 5.26
CA ASP A 535 3.06 35.18 5.15
C ASP A 535 2.42 34.10 6.05
N TYR A 536 3.22 33.22 6.67
CA TYR A 536 2.77 32.13 7.53
C TYR A 536 3.12 32.43 8.99
N THR A 537 2.18 33.01 9.75
CA THR A 537 2.37 33.32 11.17
C THR A 537 2.04 32.12 12.07
N ALA A 538 2.52 32.11 13.31
CA ALA A 538 2.18 31.08 14.29
C ALA A 538 0.66 31.04 14.55
N ALA A 539 0.00 32.20 14.54
CA ALA A 539 -1.44 32.31 14.72
C ALA A 539 -2.23 31.70 13.55
N ASP A 540 -1.75 31.89 12.31
CA ASP A 540 -2.37 31.29 11.12
C ASP A 540 -2.17 29.77 11.12
N MET A 541 -0.98 29.29 11.50
CA MET A 541 -0.69 27.85 11.54
C MET A 541 -1.54 27.13 12.56
N MET A 542 -1.71 27.67 13.77
CA MET A 542 -2.61 27.06 14.78
C MET A 542 -4.10 27.04 14.38
N ARG A 543 -4.48 27.69 13.27
CA ARG A 543 -5.82 27.69 12.68
C ARG A 543 -5.83 27.16 11.24
N ALA A 544 -4.75 26.50 10.82
CA ALA A 544 -4.63 25.98 9.48
C ALA A 544 -5.70 24.90 9.23
N LYS A 545 -6.21 24.90 8.00
CA LYS A 545 -7.18 23.93 7.51
C LYS A 545 -6.58 23.14 6.35
N TYR A 546 -7.09 21.94 6.13
CA TYR A 546 -6.83 21.20 4.90
C TYR A 546 -7.16 22.05 3.67
N GLY A 547 -6.29 22.04 2.66
CA GLY A 547 -6.49 22.73 1.38
C GLY A 547 -5.22 23.21 0.68
N THR A 548 -4.18 23.61 1.43
CA THR A 548 -2.87 23.97 0.84
C THR A 548 -1.76 23.08 1.38
N LEU A 549 -0.78 22.70 0.56
CA LEU A 549 0.33 21.87 1.03
C LEU A 549 1.30 22.63 1.95
N ALA A 550 1.34 23.95 1.87
CA ALA A 550 2.30 24.75 2.63
C ALA A 550 2.13 24.61 4.14
N PHE A 551 0.89 24.49 4.66
CA PHE A 551 0.69 24.50 6.11
C PHE A 551 1.35 23.30 6.81
N TYR A 552 1.59 22.18 6.11
CA TYR A 552 2.27 21.01 6.65
C TYR A 552 3.69 21.39 7.10
N ASP A 553 4.48 21.97 6.19
CA ASP A 553 5.87 22.35 6.44
C ASP A 553 5.98 23.44 7.53
N TYR A 554 5.08 24.42 7.53
CA TYR A 554 5.09 25.51 8.51
C TYR A 554 4.57 25.09 9.89
N SER A 555 3.61 24.16 9.93
CA SER A 555 3.13 23.58 11.20
C SER A 555 4.20 22.68 11.84
N PHE A 556 4.97 21.95 11.02
CA PHE A 556 6.20 21.27 11.46
C PHE A 556 7.15 22.25 12.14
N ALA A 557 7.47 23.37 11.50
CA ALA A 557 8.40 24.34 12.05
C ALA A 557 7.90 24.96 13.36
N LEU A 558 6.58 25.15 13.50
CA LEU A 558 5.96 25.63 14.74
C LEU A 558 6.08 24.60 15.87
N GLN A 559 5.78 23.33 15.62
CA GLN A 559 5.95 22.28 16.62
C GLN A 559 7.42 22.07 16.98
N TYR A 560 8.33 22.10 15.99
CA TYR A 560 9.77 22.05 16.22
C TYR A 560 10.26 23.24 17.08
N HIS A 561 9.74 24.45 16.83
CA HIS A 561 10.02 25.63 17.67
C HIS A 561 9.59 25.40 19.12
N MET A 562 8.35 24.95 19.34
CA MET A 562 7.86 24.68 20.69
C MET A 562 8.65 23.55 21.36
N PHE A 563 8.94 22.45 20.65
CA PHE A 563 9.77 21.37 21.18
C PHE A 563 11.16 21.83 21.61
N LYS A 564 11.85 22.61 20.76
CA LYS A 564 13.22 23.08 21.01
C LYS A 564 13.30 24.13 22.12
N ASN A 565 12.33 25.04 22.18
CA ASN A 565 12.44 26.27 22.96
C ASN A 565 11.43 26.39 24.12
N ASP A 566 10.29 25.69 24.06
CA ASP A 566 9.18 25.83 24.99
C ASP A 566 8.30 24.56 25.07
N LEU A 567 8.89 23.43 25.45
CA LEU A 567 8.15 22.15 25.47
C LEU A 567 6.93 22.20 26.40
N ALA A 568 7.00 22.96 27.49
CA ALA A 568 5.88 23.15 28.41
C ALA A 568 4.65 23.77 27.72
N ARG A 569 4.86 24.55 26.65
CA ARG A 569 3.77 25.06 25.81
C ARG A 569 3.13 23.96 24.97
N LEU A 570 3.94 23.13 24.32
CA LEU A 570 3.46 22.00 23.53
C LEU A 570 2.73 20.98 24.41
N ASP A 571 3.25 20.71 25.61
CA ASP A 571 2.68 19.77 26.57
C ASP A 571 1.28 20.21 27.06
N LYS A 572 1.05 21.52 27.23
CA LYS A 572 -0.30 22.04 27.54
C LYS A 572 -1.31 21.82 26.41
N ILE A 573 -0.86 21.85 25.15
CA ILE A 573 -1.71 21.56 24.00
C ILE A 573 -2.04 20.07 23.98
N ASN A 574 -1.04 19.22 24.19
CA ASN A 574 -1.21 17.77 24.30
C ASN A 574 -2.20 17.40 25.41
N ASP A 575 -2.10 18.02 26.59
CA ASP A 575 -3.01 17.77 27.71
C ASP A 575 -4.47 18.10 27.41
N THR A 576 -4.76 19.22 26.71
CA THR A 576 -6.14 19.58 26.34
C THR A 576 -6.69 18.63 25.28
N ILE A 577 -5.88 18.21 24.31
CA ILE A 577 -6.25 17.20 23.31
C ILE A 577 -6.56 15.86 23.98
N ARG A 578 -5.64 15.33 24.80
CA ARG A 578 -5.76 14.01 25.43
C ARG A 578 -6.92 13.92 26.42
N SER A 579 -7.25 15.04 27.09
CA SER A 579 -8.42 15.13 27.96
C SER A 579 -9.73 15.43 27.22
N ASN A 580 -9.67 15.66 25.91
CA ASN A 580 -10.79 16.09 25.06
C ASN A 580 -11.46 17.38 25.57
N ASP A 581 -10.68 18.29 26.16
CA ASP A 581 -11.16 19.57 26.68
C ASP A 581 -11.10 20.64 25.59
N VAL A 582 -12.12 20.63 24.73
CA VAL A 582 -12.22 21.52 23.55
C VAL A 582 -12.24 22.99 23.95
N SER A 583 -12.91 23.34 25.05
CA SER A 583 -12.95 24.73 25.52
C SER A 583 -11.58 25.19 26.00
N ALA A 584 -10.86 24.37 26.76
CA ALA A 584 -9.50 24.71 27.19
C ALA A 584 -8.53 24.76 26.01
N TYR A 585 -8.68 23.89 25.01
CA TYR A 585 -7.92 23.95 23.77
C TYR A 585 -8.14 25.28 23.05
N ASP A 586 -9.40 25.68 22.81
CA ASP A 586 -9.73 26.92 22.11
C ASP A 586 -9.20 28.16 22.85
N ASP A 587 -9.35 28.21 24.17
CA ASP A 587 -8.81 29.30 25.01
C ASP A 587 -7.28 29.38 24.91
N LEU A 588 -6.60 28.23 24.89
CA LEU A 588 -5.14 28.14 24.80
C LEU A 588 -4.63 28.59 23.43
N ILE A 589 -5.26 28.14 22.33
CA ILE A 589 -4.91 28.56 20.98
C ILE A 589 -5.13 30.07 20.82
N GLU A 590 -6.23 30.63 21.35
CA GLU A 590 -6.48 32.07 21.31
C GLU A 590 -5.45 32.88 22.12
N GLU A 591 -5.05 32.38 23.29
CA GLU A 591 -3.97 32.97 24.08
C GLU A 591 -2.66 33.01 23.29
N PHE A 592 -2.22 31.86 22.77
CA PHE A 592 -0.93 31.73 22.07
C PHE A 592 -0.89 32.52 20.77
N SER A 593 -2.02 32.64 20.08
CA SER A 593 -2.13 33.41 18.83
C SER A 593 -1.91 34.91 19.03
N ARG A 594 -2.06 35.41 20.26
CA ARG A 594 -1.81 36.81 20.61
C ARG A 594 -0.41 37.02 21.19
N ASP A 595 0.37 35.96 21.38
CA ASP A 595 1.72 36.03 21.94
C ASP A 595 2.76 36.42 20.89
N ARG A 596 3.18 37.70 20.94
CA ARG A 596 4.22 38.24 20.06
C ARG A 596 5.61 37.64 20.30
N SER A 597 5.85 37.00 21.44
CA SER A 597 7.11 36.31 21.71
C SER A 597 7.16 34.97 20.99
N LEU A 598 6.04 34.22 21.01
CA LEU A 598 5.89 32.99 20.23
C LEU A 598 6.07 33.28 18.74
N GLU A 599 5.36 34.29 18.22
CA GLU A 599 5.48 34.68 16.81
C GLU A 599 6.93 35.00 16.42
N ARG A 600 7.62 35.83 17.22
CA ARG A 600 9.02 36.18 16.93
C ARG A 600 9.93 34.96 16.94
N GLY A 601 9.82 34.12 17.98
CA GLY A 601 10.66 32.93 18.10
C GLY A 601 10.41 31.90 17.00
N TYR A 602 9.15 31.78 16.57
CA TYR A 602 8.78 30.95 15.43
C TYR A 602 9.39 31.46 14.12
N GLN A 603 9.29 32.76 13.83
CA GLN A 603 9.94 33.35 12.63
C GLN A 603 11.47 33.21 12.68
N GLU A 604 12.09 33.41 13.84
CA GLU A 604 13.54 33.15 14.03
C GLU A 604 13.89 31.67 13.77
N THR A 605 13.01 30.74 14.16
CA THR A 605 13.21 29.30 13.89
C THR A 605 13.10 28.97 12.40
N LEU A 606 12.18 29.59 11.67
CA LEU A 606 12.10 29.44 10.21
C LEU A 606 13.39 29.91 9.53
N GLU A 607 13.92 31.06 9.94
CA GLU A 607 15.20 31.58 9.43
C GLU A 607 16.36 30.63 9.77
N GLU A 608 16.44 30.12 11.00
CA GLU A 608 17.45 29.13 11.40
C GLU A 608 17.38 27.85 10.55
N LEU A 609 16.18 27.32 10.30
CA LEU A 609 15.99 26.13 9.47
C LEU A 609 16.44 26.37 8.03
N ILE A 610 16.06 27.51 7.45
CA ILE A 610 16.47 27.89 6.09
C ILE A 610 17.99 28.05 5.99
N ASP A 611 18.62 28.71 6.96
CA ASP A 611 20.06 28.93 7.00
C ASP A 611 20.86 27.63 7.15
N GLN A 612 20.30 26.65 7.87
CA GLN A 612 20.93 25.34 8.10
C GLN A 612 20.64 24.32 6.99
N TYR A 613 19.82 24.64 5.98
CA TYR A 613 19.33 23.69 4.98
C TYR A 613 20.42 22.80 4.34
N GLU A 614 21.58 23.38 4.00
CA GLU A 614 22.68 22.65 3.35
C GLU A 614 23.41 21.69 4.30
N GLU A 615 23.18 21.81 5.62
CA GLU A 615 23.73 20.94 6.68
C GLU A 615 22.75 19.84 7.11
N LEU A 616 21.48 19.94 6.70
CA LEU A 616 20.44 18.96 7.03
C LEU A 616 20.54 17.71 6.15
N ASP A 617 20.05 16.59 6.68
CA ASP A 617 19.86 15.32 5.98
C ASP A 617 18.43 14.81 6.26
N VAL A 618 18.05 13.67 5.69
CA VAL A 618 16.84 12.94 6.05
C VAL A 618 17.20 11.82 7.02
N PRO A 619 16.73 11.84 8.27
CA PRO A 619 16.97 10.75 9.23
C PRO A 619 16.36 9.43 8.73
N LEU A 620 17.23 8.45 8.46
CA LEU A 620 16.86 7.09 8.07
C LEU A 620 17.50 6.07 9.02
N VAL A 621 16.93 4.88 9.12
CA VAL A 621 17.48 3.82 9.98
C VAL A 621 18.87 3.38 9.53
N SER A 622 19.74 3.11 10.51
CA SER A 622 21.08 2.58 10.25
C SER A 622 21.03 1.18 9.63
N ASN A 623 22.07 0.81 8.89
CA ASN A 623 22.28 -0.57 8.44
C ASN A 623 22.53 -1.54 9.60
N ASP A 624 22.84 -1.05 10.80
CA ASP A 624 23.11 -1.89 11.97
C ASP A 624 21.91 -2.76 12.36
N TYR A 625 20.68 -2.27 12.15
CA TYR A 625 19.45 -3.05 12.39
C TYR A 625 19.36 -4.33 11.57
N LEU A 626 19.93 -4.31 10.36
CA LEU A 626 19.85 -5.40 9.39
C LEU A 626 20.98 -6.41 9.57
N GLN A 627 21.96 -6.10 10.43
CA GLN A 627 23.00 -7.05 10.74
C GLN A 627 22.42 -8.22 11.52
N LYS A 628 22.95 -9.41 11.24
CA LYS A 628 22.67 -10.59 12.07
C LYS A 628 23.23 -10.33 13.46
N VAL A 629 22.37 -10.41 14.47
CA VAL A 629 22.75 -10.22 15.87
C VAL A 629 23.48 -11.46 16.36
N ASP A 630 24.63 -11.26 17.01
CA ASP A 630 25.40 -12.35 17.59
C ASP A 630 24.61 -13.07 18.69
N VAL A 631 24.74 -14.39 18.77
CA VAL A 631 24.04 -15.17 19.80
C VAL A 631 24.61 -14.82 21.18
N THR A 632 23.73 -14.35 22.05
CA THR A 632 24.05 -14.03 23.45
C THR A 632 22.91 -14.47 24.37
N SER A 633 23.16 -14.56 25.67
CA SER A 633 22.09 -14.81 26.65
C SER A 633 21.24 -13.55 26.83
N LYS A 634 19.92 -13.69 26.71
CA LYS A 634 18.99 -12.58 26.97
C LYS A 634 19.08 -12.07 28.41
N GLU A 635 19.36 -12.94 29.38
CA GLU A 635 19.60 -12.53 30.77
C GLU A 635 20.83 -11.63 30.90
N GLU A 636 21.87 -11.86 30.09
CA GLU A 636 23.02 -10.96 30.00
C GLU A 636 22.63 -9.60 29.43
N VAL A 637 21.88 -9.59 28.30
CA VAL A 637 21.39 -8.37 27.65
C VAL A 637 20.59 -7.52 28.64
N TYR A 638 19.59 -8.13 29.29
CA TYR A 638 18.72 -7.45 30.25
C TYR A 638 19.51 -6.94 31.46
N ARG A 639 20.51 -7.71 31.95
CA ARG A 639 21.35 -7.28 33.06
C ARG A 639 22.21 -6.07 32.70
N GLN A 640 22.79 -6.02 31.50
CA GLN A 640 23.60 -4.88 31.07
C GLN A 640 22.74 -3.63 30.87
N ILE A 641 21.57 -3.74 30.23
CA ILE A 641 20.62 -2.61 30.09
C ILE A 641 20.20 -2.09 31.47
N THR A 642 19.80 -2.98 32.36
CA THR A 642 19.42 -2.64 33.74
C THR A 642 20.56 -1.93 34.48
N LYS A 643 21.81 -2.37 34.27
CA LYS A 643 22.98 -1.80 34.91
C LYS A 643 23.33 -0.42 34.35
N VAL A 644 23.40 -0.26 33.02
CA VAL A 644 23.73 1.01 32.35
C VAL A 644 22.71 2.08 32.72
N ALA A 645 21.41 1.75 32.63
CA ALA A 645 20.34 2.68 32.93
C ALA A 645 19.96 2.72 34.42
N ALA A 646 20.69 2.02 35.29
CA ALA A 646 20.44 1.94 36.74
C ALA A 646 18.96 1.69 37.12
N LEU A 647 18.31 0.76 36.41
CA LEU A 647 16.88 0.50 36.55
C LEU A 647 16.56 -0.38 37.77
N THR A 648 15.37 -0.17 38.31
CA THR A 648 14.75 -1.00 39.35
C THR A 648 13.40 -1.54 38.87
N ASP A 649 12.83 -2.53 39.57
CA ASP A 649 11.52 -3.12 39.25
C ASP A 649 11.36 -3.57 37.78
N VAL A 650 12.44 -4.16 37.24
CA VAL A 650 12.54 -4.53 35.82
C VAL A 650 11.58 -5.66 35.46
N LYS A 651 10.89 -5.49 34.34
CA LYS A 651 10.05 -6.48 33.67
C LYS A 651 10.44 -6.56 32.21
N THR A 652 10.35 -7.76 31.66
CA THR A 652 10.71 -8.04 30.27
C THR A 652 9.58 -8.78 29.57
N ASP A 653 9.41 -8.48 28.29
CA ASP A 653 8.52 -9.14 27.37
C ASP A 653 9.29 -9.43 26.08
N GLU A 654 8.98 -10.54 25.41
CA GLU A 654 9.66 -10.96 24.18
C GLU A 654 8.61 -11.30 23.14
N LYS A 655 8.82 -10.84 21.92
CA LYS A 655 7.89 -11.07 20.81
C LYS A 655 8.60 -11.72 19.63
N ASP A 656 7.85 -12.53 18.88
CA ASP A 656 8.30 -13.09 17.63
C ASP A 656 8.05 -12.13 16.46
N SER A 657 9.03 -12.01 15.58
CA SER A 657 8.97 -11.16 14.40
C SER A 657 9.39 -11.89 13.12
N GLY A 658 9.22 -13.22 13.09
CA GLY A 658 9.67 -14.05 11.99
C GLY A 658 11.18 -14.29 12.09
N ASP A 659 11.97 -13.50 11.38
CA ASP A 659 13.42 -13.73 11.23
C ASP A 659 14.25 -13.42 12.49
N PHE A 660 13.66 -12.67 13.43
CA PHE A 660 14.26 -12.35 14.72
C PHE A 660 13.20 -12.30 15.82
N ARG A 661 13.66 -12.27 17.06
CA ARG A 661 12.82 -11.92 18.20
C ARG A 661 13.10 -10.49 18.61
N SER A 662 12.10 -9.81 19.13
CA SER A 662 12.29 -8.51 19.79
C SER A 662 12.11 -8.66 21.29
N PHE A 663 12.74 -7.79 22.06
CA PHE A 663 12.48 -7.67 23.49
C PHE A 663 11.96 -6.29 23.82
N THR A 664 11.18 -6.21 24.90
CA THR A 664 10.82 -4.96 25.58
C THR A 664 11.21 -5.10 27.04
N LEU A 665 12.06 -4.21 27.54
CA LEU A 665 12.48 -4.15 28.93
C LEU A 665 11.97 -2.84 29.55
N ARG A 666 11.10 -2.94 30.56
CA ARG A 666 10.59 -1.81 31.32
C ARG A 666 11.15 -1.83 32.73
N GLY A 667 11.62 -0.69 33.22
CA GLY A 667 12.03 -0.51 34.62
C GLY A 667 11.80 0.91 35.11
N VAL A 668 12.07 1.14 36.40
CA VAL A 668 11.96 2.45 37.04
C VAL A 668 13.35 3.06 37.18
N TYR A 669 13.52 4.25 36.59
CA TYR A 669 14.67 5.11 36.84
C TYR A 669 14.32 6.15 37.91
N THR A 670 15.22 6.37 38.87
CA THR A 670 15.10 7.44 39.86
C THR A 670 16.33 8.34 39.77
N GLY A 671 16.14 9.54 39.23
CA GLY A 671 17.19 10.53 38.99
C GLY A 671 17.51 11.39 40.20
N GLY A 672 18.13 12.56 40.01
CA GLY A 672 18.50 13.49 41.09
C GLY A 672 17.31 14.20 41.75
N ALA A 673 17.58 15.20 42.59
CA ALA A 673 16.55 16.07 43.14
C ALA A 673 15.84 16.82 42.01
N SER A 674 14.50 16.74 41.98
CA SER A 674 13.68 17.36 40.93
C SER A 674 13.93 18.85 40.83
N GLN A 675 14.10 19.36 39.61
CA GLN A 675 14.23 20.79 39.31
C GLN A 675 12.97 21.38 38.66
N GLY A 676 11.90 20.59 38.59
CA GLY A 676 10.72 20.89 37.79
C GLY A 676 10.63 19.94 36.60
N GLU A 677 9.41 19.61 36.20
CA GLU A 677 9.11 18.59 35.21
C GLU A 677 9.86 18.77 33.89
N TYR A 678 9.93 20.01 33.39
CA TYR A 678 10.62 20.29 32.14
C TYR A 678 12.14 20.10 32.23
N GLN A 679 12.78 20.59 33.29
CA GLN A 679 14.22 20.39 33.50
C GLN A 679 14.55 18.92 33.72
N ASP A 680 13.69 18.20 34.45
CA ASP A 680 13.83 16.78 34.69
C ASP A 680 13.63 15.97 33.40
N TRP A 681 12.70 16.38 32.53
CA TRP A 681 12.50 15.81 31.20
C TRP A 681 13.74 16.01 30.31
N GLN A 682 14.30 17.22 30.26
CA GLN A 682 15.52 17.51 29.49
C GLN A 682 16.70 16.64 29.94
N GLU A 683 16.88 16.51 31.25
CA GLU A 683 17.92 15.65 31.81
C GLU A 683 17.64 14.18 31.51
N MET A 684 16.39 13.71 31.65
CA MET A 684 16.02 12.34 31.33
C MET A 684 16.21 12.02 29.84
N ASN A 685 15.89 12.96 28.94
CA ASN A 685 16.12 12.81 27.51
C ASN A 685 17.61 12.66 27.19
N ARG A 686 18.45 13.53 27.77
CA ARG A 686 19.91 13.45 27.65
C ARG A 686 20.47 12.14 28.21
N LEU A 687 19.96 11.68 29.36
CA LEU A 687 20.37 10.43 29.99
C LEU A 687 19.98 9.22 29.14
N THR A 688 18.77 9.22 28.58
CA THR A 688 18.27 8.12 27.73
C THR A 688 19.15 7.94 26.48
N ASP A 689 19.50 9.04 25.80
CA ASP A 689 20.45 8.98 24.68
C ASP A 689 21.85 8.53 25.14
N GLY A 690 22.26 8.96 26.33
CA GLY A 690 23.50 8.52 26.96
C GLY A 690 23.54 7.01 27.22
N PHE A 691 22.44 6.42 27.71
CA PHE A 691 22.33 4.98 27.94
C PHE A 691 22.47 4.20 26.64
N LEU A 692 21.81 4.65 25.57
CA LEU A 692 21.88 4.00 24.26
C LEU A 692 23.29 4.06 23.68
N LYS A 693 24.00 5.20 23.82
CA LYS A 693 25.39 5.35 23.39
C LYS A 693 26.33 4.44 24.21
N GLU A 694 26.19 4.40 25.52
CA GLU A 694 26.98 3.52 26.39
C GLU A 694 26.73 2.03 26.07
N LEU A 695 25.50 1.64 25.74
CA LEU A 695 25.19 0.28 25.29
C LEU A 695 25.86 -0.04 23.94
N SER A 696 25.90 0.92 23.03
CA SER A 696 26.54 0.76 21.70
C SER A 696 28.07 0.60 21.81
N ASP A 697 28.69 1.10 22.89
CA ASP A 697 30.12 0.91 23.17
C ASP A 697 30.44 -0.50 23.73
N LEU A 698 29.43 -1.30 24.08
CA LEU A 698 29.60 -2.68 24.52
C LEU A 698 29.85 -3.61 23.33
N SER A 699 30.45 -4.79 23.59
CA SER A 699 30.94 -5.67 22.52
C SER A 699 29.86 -6.43 21.73
N TRP A 700 28.59 -6.36 22.13
CA TRP A 700 27.51 -7.12 21.48
C TRP A 700 26.78 -6.21 20.49
N ASN A 701 26.80 -6.58 19.21
CA ASN A 701 26.25 -5.78 18.12
C ASN A 701 24.73 -5.55 18.20
N GLY A 702 23.99 -6.40 18.91
CA GLY A 702 22.54 -6.21 19.11
C GLY A 702 22.18 -4.91 19.85
N TYR A 703 23.10 -4.29 20.60
CA TYR A 703 22.84 -3.02 21.27
C TYR A 703 22.62 -1.84 20.31
N ASP A 704 23.14 -1.92 19.08
CA ASP A 704 22.91 -0.89 18.06
C ASP A 704 21.47 -0.88 17.55
N THR A 705 20.70 -1.95 17.82
CA THR A 705 19.27 -2.03 17.50
C THR A 705 18.36 -1.46 18.60
N VAL A 706 18.94 -1.04 19.72
CA VAL A 706 18.14 -0.67 20.89
C VAL A 706 17.63 0.76 20.77
N THR A 707 16.31 0.92 20.85
CA THR A 707 15.63 2.20 21.07
C THR A 707 15.14 2.30 22.51
N SER A 708 14.95 3.52 23.01
CA SER A 708 14.46 3.72 24.38
C SER A 708 13.66 4.99 24.53
N TYR A 709 12.68 4.96 25.42
CA TYR A 709 11.85 6.11 25.81
C TYR A 709 11.51 6.05 27.29
N PHE A 710 10.88 7.11 27.79
CA PHE A 710 10.45 7.22 29.19
C PHE A 710 9.07 7.87 29.29
N THR A 711 8.26 7.42 30.24
CA THR A 711 6.89 7.89 30.48
C THR A 711 6.60 8.02 31.98
N ASN A 712 5.41 8.52 32.32
CA ASN A 712 4.90 8.58 33.70
C ASN A 712 5.83 9.36 34.64
N TYR A 713 6.14 10.62 34.32
CA TYR A 713 6.89 11.50 35.22
C TYR A 713 6.25 11.55 36.62
N ARG A 714 7.07 11.49 37.67
CA ARG A 714 6.65 11.74 39.05
C ARG A 714 7.82 12.18 39.92
N THR A 715 7.47 12.76 41.06
CA THR A 715 8.43 12.99 42.15
C THR A 715 8.27 11.95 43.26
N THR A 716 9.39 11.41 43.73
CA THR A 716 9.43 10.50 44.88
C THR A 716 9.18 11.27 46.18
N LYS A 717 8.90 10.55 47.28
CA LYS A 717 8.67 11.17 48.60
C LYS A 717 9.85 11.98 49.13
N ASP A 718 11.07 11.65 48.71
CA ASP A 718 12.30 12.36 49.04
C ASP A 718 12.65 13.48 48.02
N GLY A 719 11.75 13.79 47.09
CA GLY A 719 11.88 14.93 46.17
C GLY A 719 12.78 14.68 44.96
N ARG A 720 12.99 13.41 44.58
CA ARG A 720 13.73 13.04 43.36
C ARG A 720 12.78 12.82 42.20
N PHE A 721 13.21 13.10 40.98
CA PHE A 721 12.41 12.76 39.81
C PHE A 721 12.53 11.26 39.49
N ALA A 722 11.46 10.68 38.95
CA ALA A 722 11.43 9.29 38.53
C ALA A 722 10.59 9.12 37.26
N TYR A 723 10.99 8.13 36.45
CA TYR A 723 10.35 7.78 35.19
C TYR A 723 10.25 6.26 35.04
N ASP A 724 9.24 5.81 34.29
CA ASP A 724 9.23 4.47 33.74
C ASP A 724 10.03 4.52 32.45
N VAL A 725 11.09 3.72 32.36
CA VAL A 725 11.99 3.71 31.20
C VAL A 725 11.81 2.38 30.48
N VAL A 726 11.67 2.45 29.17
CA VAL A 726 11.42 1.31 28.30
C VAL A 726 12.53 1.23 27.27
N PHE A 727 13.09 0.03 27.10
CA PHE A 727 14.04 -0.32 26.06
C PHE A 727 13.40 -1.36 25.14
N HIS A 728 13.64 -1.24 23.84
CA HIS A 728 13.21 -2.20 22.84
C HIS A 728 14.38 -2.52 21.91
N GLY A 729 14.56 -3.78 21.51
CA GLY A 729 15.66 -4.15 20.62
C GLY A 729 15.57 -5.58 20.08
N LYS A 730 16.50 -5.92 19.19
CA LYS A 730 16.58 -7.22 18.50
C LYS A 730 17.26 -8.27 19.38
N LEU A 731 16.77 -9.49 19.33
CA LEU A 731 17.37 -10.72 19.88
C LEU A 731 17.52 -11.76 18.77
N SER A 732 18.57 -12.56 18.87
CA SER A 732 18.71 -13.79 18.07
C SER A 732 17.73 -14.87 18.56
N HIS A 733 17.28 -15.74 17.66
CA HIS A 733 16.66 -17.01 18.05
C HIS A 733 17.67 -17.89 18.83
N GLU A 734 17.26 -18.45 19.97
CA GLU A 734 18.14 -19.12 20.96
C GLU A 734 18.87 -20.38 20.41
N ASP A 735 18.41 -20.94 19.30
CA ASP A 735 18.89 -22.15 18.62
C ASP A 735 19.60 -21.88 17.28
N GLY A 736 19.66 -20.61 16.85
CA GLY A 736 20.22 -20.25 15.55
C GLY A 736 19.44 -20.81 14.35
N SER A 737 18.22 -21.31 14.56
CA SER A 737 17.34 -21.68 13.45
C SER A 737 16.73 -20.43 12.83
N GLU A 738 16.90 -20.29 11.51
CA GLU A 738 16.09 -19.40 10.69
C GLU A 738 14.66 -19.96 10.70
N THR A 739 13.74 -19.24 11.32
CA THR A 739 12.31 -19.41 11.08
C THR A 739 12.00 -18.69 9.77
N GLU A 740 12.00 -19.41 8.65
CA GLU A 740 11.40 -18.88 7.42
C GLU A 740 10.02 -18.33 7.78
N GLN A 741 9.80 -17.03 7.55
CA GLN A 741 8.50 -16.42 7.79
C GLN A 741 7.40 -17.26 7.13
N PRO A 742 6.26 -17.49 7.79
CA PRO A 742 5.14 -18.19 7.17
C PRO A 742 4.60 -17.32 6.04
N ASN A 743 5.10 -17.57 4.84
CA ASN A 743 4.59 -17.01 3.60
C ASN A 743 3.07 -17.25 3.57
N PRO A 744 2.22 -16.21 3.45
CA PRO A 744 0.78 -16.33 3.72
C PRO A 744 0.00 -17.02 2.61
N ASN A 745 0.69 -17.63 1.64
CA ASN A 745 0.05 -18.38 0.58
C ASN A 745 0.07 -19.88 0.93
N PRO A 746 -1.11 -20.54 1.10
CA PRO A 746 -1.21 -21.99 1.29
C PRO A 746 -0.56 -22.82 0.15
N GLU A 747 -0.16 -22.17 -0.93
CA GLU A 747 0.53 -22.76 -2.08
C GLU A 747 2.06 -22.91 -1.86
N ASP A 748 2.64 -22.22 -0.85
CA ASP A 748 4.10 -22.15 -0.62
C ASP A 748 4.59 -22.91 0.63
N SER A 749 3.69 -23.43 1.48
CA SER A 749 4.06 -24.30 2.62
C SER A 749 4.43 -25.70 2.14
N SER A 750 5.61 -25.85 1.54
CA SER A 750 6.09 -27.11 0.98
C SER A 750 6.70 -28.04 2.03
N ILE A 751 6.28 -29.31 2.04
CA ILE A 751 6.86 -30.39 2.82
C ILE A 751 8.07 -30.95 2.09
N SER A 752 9.23 -30.85 2.73
CA SER A 752 10.41 -31.61 2.34
C SER A 752 10.45 -32.96 3.05
N LEU A 753 10.67 -34.05 2.30
CA LEU A 753 10.80 -35.38 2.88
C LEU A 753 11.94 -35.42 3.92
N GLY A 754 11.67 -36.02 5.08
CA GLY A 754 12.60 -36.18 6.18
C GLY A 754 12.80 -34.93 7.05
N LYS A 755 12.19 -33.79 6.72
CA LYS A 755 12.24 -32.59 7.55
C LYS A 755 10.95 -32.46 8.38
N PRO A 756 11.05 -32.24 9.71
CA PRO A 756 9.90 -31.91 10.51
C PRO A 756 9.45 -30.47 10.23
N ILE A 757 8.14 -30.25 10.21
CA ILE A 757 7.47 -28.95 10.14
C ILE A 757 6.69 -28.79 11.43
N THR A 758 6.90 -27.68 12.13
CA THR A 758 6.09 -27.33 13.29
C THR A 758 4.94 -26.42 12.86
N GLY A 759 3.75 -26.66 13.41
CA GLY A 759 2.60 -25.81 13.19
C GLY A 759 1.76 -25.70 14.46
N ILE A 760 0.84 -24.73 14.49
CA ILE A 760 -0.12 -24.52 15.57
C ILE A 760 -1.50 -24.42 14.95
N ILE A 761 -2.43 -25.30 15.34
CA ILE A 761 -3.83 -25.13 14.96
C ILE A 761 -4.53 -24.28 16.01
N HIS A 762 -4.95 -23.07 15.62
CA HIS A 762 -5.72 -22.14 16.45
C HIS A 762 -7.22 -22.49 16.46
N PRO A 763 -7.95 -22.28 17.57
CA PRO A 763 -9.40 -22.52 17.63
C PRO A 763 -10.21 -21.76 16.57
N GLN A 764 -9.76 -20.57 16.16
CA GLN A 764 -10.41 -19.73 15.14
C GLN A 764 -10.05 -20.14 13.70
N LYS A 765 -9.00 -20.95 13.52
CA LYS A 765 -8.57 -21.51 12.23
C LYS A 765 -8.40 -23.03 12.39
N PRO A 766 -9.48 -23.83 12.29
CA PRO A 766 -9.51 -25.22 12.75
C PRO A 766 -8.72 -26.20 11.87
N SER A 767 -8.03 -25.73 10.83
CA SER A 767 -7.17 -26.53 9.95
C SER A 767 -6.06 -25.70 9.30
N GLN A 768 -4.95 -26.35 8.98
CA GLN A 768 -3.80 -25.84 8.22
C GLN A 768 -3.40 -26.87 7.16
N GLU A 769 -3.02 -26.43 5.97
CA GLU A 769 -2.66 -27.31 4.85
C GLU A 769 -1.21 -27.12 4.42
N PHE A 770 -0.57 -28.21 4.00
CA PHE A 770 0.82 -28.28 3.56
C PHE A 770 0.92 -29.02 2.23
N ARG A 771 1.72 -28.52 1.29
CA ARG A 771 1.93 -29.10 -0.04
C ARG A 771 3.12 -30.06 -0.06
N LEU A 772 3.00 -31.23 -0.65
CA LEU A 772 4.08 -32.20 -0.81
C LEU A 772 4.21 -32.60 -2.28
N ASP A 773 5.31 -32.21 -2.92
CA ASP A 773 5.61 -32.60 -4.30
C ASP A 773 6.39 -33.93 -4.31
N VAL A 774 5.79 -34.97 -4.87
CA VAL A 774 6.42 -36.28 -4.99
C VAL A 774 6.98 -36.44 -6.42
N LYS A 775 8.30 -36.61 -6.54
CA LYS A 775 8.99 -36.66 -7.84
C LYS A 775 9.01 -38.06 -8.48
N SER A 776 8.99 -39.10 -7.67
CA SER A 776 9.03 -40.50 -8.11
C SER A 776 8.10 -41.35 -7.25
N ALA A 777 7.61 -42.45 -7.80
CA ALA A 777 6.75 -43.35 -7.04
C ALA A 777 7.55 -43.96 -5.87
N GLN A 778 7.05 -43.80 -4.65
CA GLN A 778 7.69 -44.28 -3.43
C GLN A 778 6.65 -44.44 -2.32
N GLN A 779 6.94 -45.29 -1.33
CA GLN A 779 6.12 -45.37 -0.13
C GLN A 779 6.52 -44.24 0.84
N LEU A 780 5.53 -43.48 1.28
CA LEU A 780 5.71 -42.37 2.22
C LEU A 780 4.95 -42.63 3.52
N GLN A 781 5.53 -42.18 4.63
CA GLN A 781 4.93 -42.21 5.96
C GLN A 781 4.78 -40.78 6.46
N VAL A 782 3.56 -40.42 6.83
CA VAL A 782 3.24 -39.16 7.53
C VAL A 782 3.17 -39.46 9.02
N GLU A 783 3.97 -38.75 9.79
CA GLU A 783 4.01 -38.78 11.25
C GLU A 783 3.67 -37.39 11.80
N MET A 784 2.67 -37.31 12.67
CA MET A 784 2.32 -36.09 13.39
C MET A 784 2.47 -36.32 14.89
N GLU A 785 3.31 -35.54 15.56
CA GLU A 785 3.46 -35.54 17.01
C GLU A 785 2.68 -34.37 17.63
N THR A 786 1.98 -34.60 18.74
CA THR A 786 1.14 -33.60 19.42
C THR A 786 1.45 -33.54 20.93
N LYS A 787 1.42 -32.37 21.58
CA LYS A 787 1.78 -32.26 23.02
C LYS A 787 0.84 -33.04 23.97
N GLN A 788 -0.45 -33.16 23.65
CA GLN A 788 -1.46 -33.76 24.56
C GLN A 788 -2.10 -35.06 24.02
N GLY A 789 -1.66 -35.55 22.87
CA GLY A 789 -2.15 -36.80 22.30
C GLY A 789 -3.62 -36.81 21.85
N ASN A 790 -4.44 -35.79 22.07
CA ASN A 790 -5.84 -35.75 21.60
C ASN A 790 -6.21 -34.39 21.03
N GLY A 791 -6.94 -34.39 19.89
CA GLY A 791 -7.64 -33.21 19.38
C GLY A 791 -7.06 -32.57 18.10
N VAL A 792 -5.96 -33.06 17.56
CA VAL A 792 -5.47 -32.71 16.21
C VAL A 792 -5.19 -34.00 15.46
N ALA A 793 -5.56 -34.07 14.20
CA ALA A 793 -5.26 -35.16 13.26
C ALA A 793 -4.88 -34.58 11.90
N TRP A 794 -4.55 -35.45 10.95
CA TRP A 794 -4.25 -35.05 9.57
C TRP A 794 -5.03 -35.89 8.55
N LEU A 795 -5.26 -35.31 7.38
CA LEU A 795 -5.78 -35.96 6.18
C LEU A 795 -4.83 -35.68 5.02
N LEU A 796 -4.74 -36.58 4.05
CA LEU A 796 -3.93 -36.42 2.85
C LEU A 796 -4.81 -36.43 1.61
N PHE A 797 -4.64 -35.45 0.73
CA PHE A 797 -5.33 -35.34 -0.56
C PHE A 797 -4.33 -35.37 -1.72
N HIS A 798 -4.78 -35.73 -2.91
CA HIS A 798 -3.99 -35.65 -4.15
C HIS A 798 -4.55 -34.52 -5.02
N GLU A 799 -3.71 -33.84 -5.80
CA GLU A 799 -4.14 -32.74 -6.68
C GLU A 799 -5.28 -33.11 -7.64
N SER A 800 -5.37 -34.38 -8.05
CA SER A 800 -6.45 -34.86 -8.92
C SER A 800 -7.81 -35.03 -8.23
N ASP A 801 -7.84 -35.08 -6.90
CA ASP A 801 -9.06 -35.25 -6.11
C ASP A 801 -8.89 -34.61 -4.72
N ARG A 802 -9.39 -33.38 -4.61
CA ARG A 802 -9.31 -32.53 -3.41
C ARG A 802 -10.47 -32.76 -2.43
N GLU A 803 -11.46 -33.56 -2.80
CA GLU A 803 -12.67 -33.82 -1.99
C GLU A 803 -12.54 -35.13 -1.20
N ASN A 804 -11.78 -36.11 -1.72
CA ASN A 804 -11.59 -37.40 -1.07
C ASN A 804 -10.16 -37.56 -0.57
N TYR A 805 -9.99 -37.70 0.75
CA TYR A 805 -8.68 -38.00 1.32
C TYR A 805 -8.26 -39.44 0.95
N ILE A 806 -6.97 -39.60 0.62
CA ILE A 806 -6.37 -40.87 0.21
C ILE A 806 -5.60 -41.55 1.35
N ALA A 807 -5.22 -40.80 2.39
CA ALA A 807 -4.59 -41.34 3.58
C ALA A 807 -4.97 -40.54 4.83
N TYR A 808 -4.90 -41.20 5.97
CA TYR A 808 -5.19 -40.67 7.31
C TYR A 808 -4.39 -41.50 8.33
N PRO A 809 -4.20 -41.02 9.57
CA PRO A 809 -3.46 -41.77 10.56
C PRO A 809 -4.22 -43.03 10.97
N ASN A 810 -3.60 -44.19 10.74
CA ASN A 810 -4.16 -45.52 11.03
C ASN A 810 -3.43 -46.24 12.17
N LYS A 811 -2.34 -45.65 12.68
CA LYS A 811 -1.54 -46.15 13.78
C LYS A 811 -1.25 -45.00 14.76
N ARG A 812 -1.31 -45.30 16.06
CA ARG A 812 -0.97 -44.35 17.12
C ARG A 812 0.08 -44.95 18.05
N GLU A 813 1.15 -44.20 18.31
CA GLU A 813 2.22 -44.57 19.24
C GLU A 813 2.47 -43.40 20.20
N GLY A 814 1.97 -43.51 21.43
CA GLY A 814 1.99 -42.41 22.40
C GLY A 814 1.26 -41.17 21.86
N ASN A 815 2.00 -40.08 21.69
CA ASN A 815 1.53 -38.78 21.19
C ASN A 815 1.62 -38.63 19.66
N LYS A 816 2.03 -39.69 18.95
CA LYS A 816 2.26 -39.70 17.50
C LYS A 816 1.11 -40.35 16.74
N LEU A 817 0.69 -39.69 15.67
CA LEU A 817 -0.31 -40.12 14.69
C LEU A 817 0.38 -40.46 13.38
N ILE A 818 0.36 -41.74 13.02
CA ILE A 818 1.16 -42.31 11.93
C ILE A 818 0.24 -42.92 10.88
N GLY A 819 0.58 -42.73 9.61
CA GLY A 819 -0.08 -43.36 8.47
C GLY A 819 0.85 -43.38 7.26
N SER A 820 0.73 -44.43 6.46
CA SER A 820 1.58 -44.64 5.27
C SER A 820 0.73 -44.78 4.03
N PHE A 821 1.28 -44.36 2.88
CA PHE A 821 0.62 -44.44 1.58
C PHE A 821 1.65 -44.65 0.46
N ASP A 822 1.22 -45.31 -0.61
CA ASP A 822 2.02 -45.46 -1.82
C ASP A 822 1.82 -44.22 -2.70
N ALA A 823 2.83 -43.34 -2.72
CA ALA A 823 2.80 -42.10 -3.48
C ALA A 823 3.20 -42.35 -4.94
N LYS A 824 2.42 -41.84 -5.88
CA LYS A 824 2.80 -41.66 -7.29
C LYS A 824 3.38 -40.26 -7.52
N PRO A 825 4.12 -40.01 -8.61
CA PRO A 825 4.53 -38.65 -8.96
C PRO A 825 3.32 -37.72 -9.08
N GLY A 826 3.40 -36.55 -8.46
CA GLY A 826 2.29 -35.59 -8.38
C GLY A 826 2.32 -34.77 -7.09
N THR A 827 1.41 -33.82 -6.99
CA THR A 827 1.27 -32.92 -5.84
C THR A 827 0.26 -33.49 -4.84
N TYR A 828 0.64 -33.54 -3.57
CA TYR A 828 -0.20 -33.97 -2.45
C TYR A 828 -0.40 -32.83 -1.46
N TYR A 829 -1.46 -32.90 -0.67
CA TYR A 829 -1.79 -31.91 0.33
C TYR A 829 -2.10 -32.57 1.67
N VAL A 830 -1.30 -32.30 2.69
CA VAL A 830 -1.52 -32.76 4.06
C VAL A 830 -2.28 -31.68 4.82
N THR A 831 -3.52 -31.94 5.22
CA THR A 831 -4.34 -31.03 6.01
C THR A 831 -4.31 -31.47 7.48
N ALA A 832 -3.64 -30.70 8.33
CA ALA A 832 -3.73 -30.82 9.78
C ALA A 832 -5.01 -30.13 10.27
N TYR A 833 -5.81 -30.78 11.12
CA TYR A 833 -7.10 -30.25 11.56
C TYR A 833 -7.42 -30.63 13.00
N THR A 834 -8.24 -29.81 13.66
CA THR A 834 -8.72 -30.09 15.01
C THR A 834 -10.00 -30.92 15.00
N TYR A 835 -10.11 -31.88 15.93
CA TYR A 835 -11.36 -32.59 16.20
C TYR A 835 -11.67 -32.55 17.70
N GLY A 836 -12.76 -31.88 18.08
CA GLY A 836 -13.18 -31.68 19.48
C GLY A 836 -13.24 -30.21 19.89
N THR A 837 -14.00 -29.90 20.95
CA THR A 837 -14.49 -28.55 21.30
C THR A 837 -13.57 -27.76 22.25
N GLY A 838 -12.25 -27.83 22.09
CA GLY A 838 -11.31 -27.07 22.94
C GLY A 838 -11.05 -25.66 22.42
N GLN A 839 -10.75 -24.71 23.32
CA GLN A 839 -10.51 -23.29 23.04
C GLN A 839 -9.01 -22.91 23.15
N GLU A 840 -8.11 -23.89 23.05
CA GLU A 840 -6.66 -23.70 23.22
C GLU A 840 -5.91 -24.04 21.94
N ASP A 841 -4.79 -23.34 21.71
CA ASP A 841 -3.86 -23.60 20.61
C ASP A 841 -3.24 -24.99 20.70
N ARG A 842 -3.19 -25.66 19.56
CA ARG A 842 -2.71 -27.04 19.48
C ARG A 842 -1.46 -27.14 18.61
N PRO A 843 -0.25 -27.06 19.22
CA PRO A 843 0.99 -27.25 18.49
C PRO A 843 1.13 -28.72 18.05
N PHE A 844 1.63 -28.90 16.84
CA PHE A 844 1.99 -30.18 16.27
C PHE A 844 3.33 -30.10 15.55
N THR A 845 3.98 -31.25 15.41
CA THR A 845 5.12 -31.44 14.52
C THR A 845 4.72 -32.47 13.48
N LEU A 846 4.73 -32.10 12.20
CA LEU A 846 4.42 -32.95 11.06
C LEU A 846 5.73 -33.34 10.35
N MET A 847 5.92 -34.61 10.04
CA MET A 847 7.06 -35.09 9.28
C MET A 847 6.59 -36.12 8.26
N VAL A 848 7.03 -35.96 7.01
CA VAL A 848 6.80 -36.97 5.98
C VAL A 848 8.14 -37.61 5.67
N THR A 849 8.26 -38.91 5.89
CA THR A 849 9.47 -39.69 5.59
C THR A 849 9.20 -40.64 4.44
N GLY A 850 10.18 -40.80 3.56
CA GLY A 850 10.21 -41.92 2.61
C GLY A 850 11.20 -42.97 3.13
N GLU A 851 11.01 -44.24 2.78
CA GLU A 851 12.06 -45.23 3.00
C GLU A 851 13.33 -44.78 2.26
N ALA A 852 14.43 -44.72 2.99
CA ALA A 852 15.65 -44.02 2.58
C ALA A 852 16.23 -44.55 1.27
N SER A 853 16.56 -43.63 0.36
CA SER A 853 17.68 -43.80 -0.55
C SER A 853 18.65 -42.65 -0.29
N PRO A 854 19.89 -42.90 0.20
CA PRO A 854 20.84 -41.84 0.51
C PRO A 854 21.29 -41.13 -0.78
N GLN A 855 21.37 -39.79 -0.74
CA GLN A 855 22.03 -38.99 -1.78
C GLN A 855 23.53 -39.32 -1.79
N GLU A 856 23.98 -40.06 -2.80
CA GLU A 856 25.40 -40.25 -3.11
C GLU A 856 25.95 -39.07 -3.93
N GLN A 857 27.21 -38.71 -3.67
CA GLN A 857 27.99 -37.79 -4.50
C GLN A 857 28.07 -38.34 -5.93
N LEU A 858 27.49 -37.59 -6.88
CA LEU A 858 27.59 -37.89 -8.32
C LEU A 858 28.95 -37.41 -8.84
N TYR A 859 29.80 -38.34 -9.26
CA TYR A 859 31.08 -38.07 -9.92
C TYR A 859 30.89 -37.98 -11.43
N GLN A 860 31.41 -36.93 -12.06
CA GLN A 860 31.36 -36.76 -13.52
C GLN A 860 32.70 -37.20 -14.12
N GLU A 861 32.68 -38.01 -15.18
CA GLU A 861 33.88 -38.56 -15.80
C GLU A 861 34.78 -37.50 -16.47
N SER A 862 36.01 -37.89 -16.82
CA SER A 862 36.95 -37.04 -17.55
C SER A 862 37.64 -37.80 -18.68
N GLU A 863 37.43 -37.31 -19.91
CA GLU A 863 37.99 -37.87 -21.14
C GLU A 863 39.47 -37.51 -21.39
N SER A 864 40.28 -38.36 -22.03
CA SER A 864 39.96 -39.73 -22.47
C SER A 864 40.21 -40.73 -21.35
N ASN A 865 39.30 -41.71 -21.16
CA ASN A 865 39.38 -42.76 -20.14
C ASN A 865 39.27 -44.19 -20.74
N ASP A 866 39.49 -44.33 -22.06
CA ASP A 866 39.24 -45.56 -22.83
C ASP A 866 40.31 -46.65 -22.64
N SER A 867 41.32 -46.45 -21.78
CA SER A 867 42.37 -47.44 -21.46
C SER A 867 42.64 -47.53 -19.96
N THR A 868 43.18 -48.66 -19.49
CA THR A 868 43.47 -48.87 -18.06
C THR A 868 44.46 -47.85 -17.48
N GLU A 869 45.33 -47.30 -18.32
CA GLU A 869 46.29 -46.26 -17.98
C GLU A 869 45.63 -44.89 -17.83
N GLN A 870 44.47 -44.71 -18.46
CA GLN A 870 43.69 -43.46 -18.50
C GLN A 870 42.42 -43.50 -17.63
N ALA A 871 42.14 -44.66 -17.02
CA ALA A 871 40.91 -44.88 -16.27
C ALA A 871 40.67 -43.80 -15.20
N ASN A 872 39.43 -43.30 -15.09
CA ASN A 872 39.10 -42.34 -14.03
C ASN A 872 39.10 -43.07 -12.68
N GLY A 873 39.94 -42.59 -11.75
CA GLY A 873 40.05 -43.16 -10.41
C GLY A 873 41.50 -43.25 -9.91
N PRO A 874 41.73 -43.96 -8.78
CA PRO A 874 40.78 -44.85 -8.10
C PRO A 874 39.63 -44.10 -7.42
N LEU A 875 38.39 -44.51 -7.71
CA LEU A 875 37.17 -44.00 -7.07
C LEU A 875 36.84 -44.82 -5.80
N PRO A 876 36.28 -44.20 -4.75
CA PRO A 876 35.76 -44.93 -3.60
C PRO A 876 34.58 -45.84 -3.98
N ILE A 877 34.47 -47.01 -3.33
CA ILE A 877 33.22 -47.78 -3.35
C ILE A 877 32.12 -46.95 -2.67
N GLY A 878 30.93 -46.92 -3.27
CA GLY A 878 29.84 -46.01 -2.92
C GLY A 878 29.78 -44.76 -3.81
N THR A 879 30.57 -44.71 -4.90
CA THR A 879 30.52 -43.60 -5.86
C THR A 879 29.54 -43.93 -6.98
N THR A 880 28.60 -43.01 -7.24
CA THR A 880 27.82 -42.98 -8.47
C THR A 880 28.55 -42.11 -9.49
N VAL A 881 28.81 -42.66 -10.68
CA VAL A 881 29.48 -41.99 -11.79
C VAL A 881 28.48 -41.68 -12.90
N SER A 882 28.60 -40.53 -13.56
CA SER A 882 27.89 -40.18 -14.79
C SER A 882 28.87 -40.13 -15.97
N GLY A 883 28.51 -40.80 -17.07
CA GLY A 883 29.29 -40.84 -18.31
C GLY A 883 28.47 -40.61 -19.59
N ASP A 884 29.15 -40.22 -20.67
CA ASP A 884 28.61 -39.73 -21.93
C ASP A 884 29.50 -40.14 -23.14
N MET A 885 29.28 -41.35 -23.64
CA MET A 885 30.00 -41.88 -24.81
C MET A 885 29.40 -41.41 -26.14
N LYS A 886 30.17 -40.62 -26.91
CA LYS A 886 29.74 -40.07 -28.22
C LYS A 886 30.70 -40.37 -29.37
N GLY A 887 30.15 -40.61 -30.55
CA GLY A 887 30.94 -40.80 -31.77
C GLY A 887 31.89 -42.00 -31.68
N ASN A 888 33.20 -41.73 -31.78
CA ASN A 888 34.26 -42.75 -31.78
C ASN A 888 34.73 -43.17 -30.39
N ASP A 889 34.14 -42.63 -29.33
CA ASP A 889 34.33 -43.11 -27.97
C ASP A 889 33.39 -44.32 -27.74
N TRP A 890 33.99 -45.48 -27.48
CA TRP A 890 33.29 -46.78 -27.39
C TRP A 890 33.31 -47.37 -25.99
N GLN A 891 34.14 -46.86 -25.08
CA GLN A 891 34.27 -47.41 -23.75
C GLN A 891 34.89 -46.42 -22.77
N ASP A 892 34.36 -46.44 -21.56
CA ASP A 892 34.87 -45.70 -20.42
C ASP A 892 35.37 -46.69 -19.37
N ILE A 893 36.53 -46.42 -18.77
CA ILE A 893 37.11 -47.29 -17.76
C ILE A 893 37.24 -46.53 -16.44
N PHE A 894 36.67 -47.10 -15.38
CA PHE A 894 36.77 -46.58 -14.02
C PHE A 894 37.61 -47.51 -13.16
N ALA A 895 38.61 -46.97 -12.49
CA ALA A 895 39.42 -47.73 -11.54
C ALA A 895 38.85 -47.56 -10.13
N PHE A 896 38.86 -48.63 -9.33
CA PHE A 896 38.61 -48.53 -7.89
C PHE A 896 39.57 -49.40 -7.10
N GLN A 897 39.94 -48.90 -5.92
CA GLN A 897 40.87 -49.57 -5.01
C GLN A 897 40.08 -50.21 -3.87
N VAL A 898 40.23 -51.53 -3.72
CA VAL A 898 39.60 -52.28 -2.64
C VAL A 898 40.67 -52.64 -1.62
N ASP A 899 40.52 -52.17 -0.37
CA ASP A 899 41.50 -52.39 0.69
C ASP A 899 41.24 -53.68 1.48
N LYS A 900 39.96 -54.10 1.59
CA LYS A 900 39.51 -55.29 2.33
C LYS A 900 38.42 -56.02 1.54
N PRO A 901 38.25 -57.34 1.69
CA PRO A 901 37.15 -58.02 1.02
C PRO A 901 35.79 -57.44 1.45
N GLU A 902 34.92 -57.20 0.49
CA GLU A 902 33.56 -56.67 0.72
C GLU A 902 32.60 -57.09 -0.40
N ASP A 903 31.31 -57.17 -0.09
CA ASP A 903 30.26 -57.47 -1.08
C ASP A 903 29.75 -56.16 -1.68
N ILE A 904 29.88 -56.03 -3.01
CA ILE A 904 29.42 -54.84 -3.72
C ILE A 904 28.30 -55.19 -4.71
N ARG A 905 27.43 -54.22 -4.96
CA ARG A 905 26.51 -54.22 -6.10
C ARG A 905 27.00 -53.20 -7.11
N ILE A 906 27.12 -53.59 -8.37
CA ILE A 906 27.39 -52.67 -9.47
C ILE A 906 26.11 -52.53 -10.27
N SER A 907 25.67 -51.29 -10.52
CA SER A 907 24.42 -50.97 -11.21
C SER A 907 24.67 -49.91 -12.29
N LEU A 908 24.37 -50.23 -13.55
CA LEU A 908 24.44 -49.32 -14.69
C LEU A 908 23.04 -48.97 -15.15
N ASN A 909 22.73 -47.68 -15.21
CA ASN A 909 21.47 -47.13 -15.69
C ASN A 909 21.69 -46.23 -16.91
N PRO A 910 21.38 -46.71 -18.13
CA PRO A 910 21.38 -45.89 -19.34
C PRO A 910 20.26 -44.86 -19.28
N GLN A 911 20.62 -43.58 -19.35
CA GLN A 911 19.69 -42.45 -19.41
C GLN A 911 19.33 -42.10 -20.86
N GLN A 912 20.26 -42.31 -21.79
CA GLN A 912 20.09 -42.17 -23.24
C GLN A 912 20.92 -43.24 -23.95
N GLY A 913 20.36 -43.86 -25.01
CA GLY A 913 20.96 -45.03 -25.64
C GLY A 913 20.74 -46.31 -24.83
N GLN A 914 20.55 -47.44 -25.49
CA GLN A 914 20.31 -48.76 -24.85
C GLN A 914 21.43 -49.76 -25.14
N GLY A 915 22.26 -49.48 -26.14
CA GLY A 915 23.36 -50.32 -26.60
C GLY A 915 24.61 -50.26 -25.73
N VAL A 916 24.49 -50.24 -24.41
CA VAL A 916 25.61 -50.15 -23.44
C VAL A 916 25.56 -51.28 -22.40
N THR A 917 26.72 -51.74 -21.93
CA THR A 917 26.83 -52.71 -20.84
C THR A 917 28.15 -52.52 -20.08
N TRP A 918 28.40 -53.32 -19.05
CA TRP A 918 29.63 -53.24 -18.27
C TRP A 918 30.28 -54.59 -17.97
N MET A 919 31.59 -54.55 -17.71
CA MET A 919 32.38 -55.69 -17.24
C MET A 919 33.39 -55.24 -16.19
N LEU A 920 33.61 -56.07 -15.17
CA LEU A 920 34.57 -55.80 -14.11
C LEU A 920 35.78 -56.72 -14.23
N PHE A 921 36.98 -56.16 -14.15
CA PHE A 921 38.25 -56.89 -14.17
C PHE A 921 39.06 -56.62 -12.90
N HIS A 922 39.83 -57.61 -12.47
CA HIS A 922 40.79 -57.47 -11.38
C HIS A 922 42.20 -57.33 -11.98
N GLU A 923 43.06 -56.48 -11.40
CA GLU A 923 44.42 -56.22 -11.89
C GLU A 923 45.26 -57.50 -12.07
N GLY A 924 45.01 -58.52 -11.25
CA GLY A 924 45.69 -59.82 -11.33
C GLY A 924 45.20 -60.77 -12.44
N ASN A 925 44.13 -60.41 -13.17
CA ASN A 925 43.58 -61.22 -14.27
C ASN A 925 42.84 -60.34 -15.31
N PRO A 926 43.56 -59.50 -16.07
CA PRO A 926 42.95 -58.53 -16.98
C PRO A 926 42.27 -59.18 -18.20
N ASP A 927 42.58 -60.44 -18.53
CA ASP A 927 42.03 -61.12 -19.72
C ASP A 927 40.65 -61.76 -19.49
N ARG A 928 40.15 -61.78 -18.24
CA ARG A 928 38.85 -62.40 -17.91
C ARG A 928 38.07 -61.56 -16.92
N PRO A 929 36.81 -61.17 -17.23
CA PRO A 929 36.00 -60.41 -16.30
C PRO A 929 35.65 -61.28 -15.10
N VAL A 930 35.75 -60.67 -13.92
CA VAL A 930 35.38 -61.28 -12.64
C VAL A 930 33.90 -61.09 -12.33
N ALA A 931 33.28 -60.04 -12.88
CA ALA A 931 31.84 -59.80 -12.83
C ALA A 931 31.34 -59.10 -14.09
N TYR A 932 30.06 -59.32 -14.39
CA TYR A 932 29.30 -58.70 -15.48
C TYR A 932 27.81 -58.76 -15.09
N PRO A 933 26.91 -57.98 -15.72
CA PRO A 933 25.49 -57.96 -15.38
C PRO A 933 24.84 -59.36 -15.27
N GLN A 934 24.14 -59.60 -14.17
CA GLN A 934 23.38 -60.84 -13.92
C GLN A 934 21.88 -60.58 -13.79
N GLU A 935 21.49 -59.36 -13.43
CA GLU A 935 20.11 -58.91 -13.27
C GLU A 935 19.83 -57.74 -14.23
N ILE A 936 18.70 -57.80 -14.94
CA ILE A 936 18.25 -56.74 -15.85
C ILE A 936 16.77 -56.44 -15.53
N GLU A 937 16.49 -55.21 -15.08
CA GLU A 937 15.14 -54.72 -14.79
C GLU A 937 14.89 -53.43 -15.57
N GLY A 938 14.10 -53.52 -16.65
CA GLY A 938 13.98 -52.42 -17.61
C GLY A 938 15.32 -52.13 -18.29
N ASN A 939 15.83 -50.90 -18.18
CA ASN A 939 17.13 -50.51 -18.70
C ASN A 939 18.27 -50.66 -17.66
N LEU A 940 17.95 -50.94 -16.39
CA LEU A 940 18.94 -51.05 -15.32
C LEU A 940 19.63 -52.43 -15.38
N GLN A 941 20.96 -52.44 -15.42
CA GLN A 941 21.80 -53.65 -15.42
C GLN A 941 22.58 -53.73 -14.12
N SER A 942 22.53 -54.86 -13.41
CA SER A 942 23.29 -54.99 -12.17
C SER A 942 23.82 -56.39 -11.90
N ALA A 943 24.83 -56.47 -11.01
CA ALA A 943 25.31 -57.73 -10.47
C ALA A 943 25.93 -57.52 -9.09
N HIS A 944 25.97 -58.61 -8.32
CA HIS A 944 26.66 -58.69 -7.04
C HIS A 944 27.98 -59.42 -7.20
N TYR A 945 29.03 -58.91 -6.54
CA TYR A 945 30.33 -59.57 -6.54
C TYR A 945 31.08 -59.31 -5.22
N GLN A 946 31.69 -60.37 -4.68
CA GLN A 946 32.54 -60.27 -3.51
C GLN A 946 33.95 -59.90 -3.95
N VAL A 947 34.29 -58.61 -3.83
CA VAL A 947 35.63 -58.13 -4.15
C VAL A 947 36.62 -58.59 -3.09
N LYS A 948 37.85 -58.86 -3.52
CA LYS A 948 39.04 -59.10 -2.67
C LYS A 948 39.97 -57.90 -2.76
N PRO A 949 40.89 -57.71 -1.79
CA PRO A 949 41.86 -56.62 -1.82
C PRO A 949 42.65 -56.61 -3.12
N GLY A 950 42.74 -55.43 -3.74
CA GLY A 950 43.34 -55.25 -5.05
C GLY A 950 42.64 -54.15 -5.85
N ARG A 951 43.23 -53.78 -6.97
CA ARG A 951 42.66 -52.82 -7.90
C ARG A 951 41.74 -53.51 -8.91
N TYR A 952 40.61 -52.87 -9.17
CA TYR A 952 39.66 -53.31 -10.19
C TYR A 952 39.43 -52.20 -11.22
N TYR A 953 39.04 -52.64 -12.41
CA TYR A 953 38.71 -51.80 -13.55
C TYR A 953 37.31 -52.16 -14.04
N LEU A 954 36.40 -51.21 -13.96
CA LEU A 954 35.04 -51.30 -14.47
C LEU A 954 34.99 -50.68 -15.87
N TYR A 955 34.77 -51.51 -16.87
CA TYR A 955 34.61 -51.10 -18.25
C TYR A 955 33.13 -50.92 -18.50
N VAL A 956 32.72 -49.72 -18.87
CA VAL A 956 31.39 -49.45 -19.44
C VAL A 956 31.61 -49.25 -20.93
N TYR A 957 30.96 -50.04 -21.78
CA TYR A 957 31.22 -49.99 -23.21
C TYR A 957 29.93 -50.14 -24.01
N LYS A 958 29.90 -49.45 -25.16
CA LYS A 958 28.79 -49.55 -26.09
C LYS A 958 29.03 -50.65 -27.13
N TYR A 959 27.96 -51.35 -27.50
CA TYR A 959 27.97 -52.39 -28.53
C TYR A 959 27.09 -52.01 -29.74
N GLN A 960 26.52 -50.81 -29.73
CA GLN A 960 25.80 -50.20 -30.86
C GLN A 960 26.41 -48.82 -31.18
N ASN A 961 26.36 -48.42 -32.45
CA ASN A 961 26.87 -47.12 -32.88
C ASN A 961 25.84 -46.00 -32.63
N GLU A 962 25.63 -45.69 -31.35
CA GLU A 962 24.78 -44.60 -30.87
C GLU A 962 25.51 -43.78 -29.78
N GLY A 963 24.98 -42.60 -29.46
CA GLY A 963 25.43 -41.83 -28.31
C GLY A 963 24.76 -42.36 -27.05
N VAL A 964 25.53 -42.61 -25.99
CA VAL A 964 25.04 -43.17 -24.73
C VAL A 964 25.35 -42.23 -23.58
N VAL A 965 24.33 -41.85 -22.82
CA VAL A 965 24.49 -41.16 -21.52
C VAL A 965 24.02 -42.12 -20.44
N TYR A 966 24.80 -42.31 -19.38
CA TYR A 966 24.50 -43.28 -18.35
C TYR A 966 24.97 -42.84 -16.96
N THR A 967 24.42 -43.48 -15.94
CA THR A 967 25.02 -43.48 -14.60
C THR A 967 25.41 -44.90 -14.18
N VAL A 968 26.59 -45.08 -13.61
CA VAL A 968 27.04 -46.35 -13.05
C VAL A 968 27.44 -46.18 -11.59
N GLU A 969 26.93 -47.06 -10.74
CA GLU A 969 27.09 -46.97 -9.30
C GLU A 969 27.71 -48.26 -8.77
N THR A 970 28.70 -48.12 -7.88
CA THR A 970 29.21 -49.23 -7.09
C THR A 970 28.77 -49.03 -5.65
N LYS A 971 27.85 -49.83 -5.13
CA LYS A 971 27.35 -49.71 -3.75
C LYS A 971 27.90 -50.81 -2.87
N GLN A 972 28.39 -50.43 -1.69
CA GLN A 972 28.64 -51.38 -0.61
C GLN A 972 27.29 -51.92 -0.13
N ARG A 973 27.20 -53.23 0.06
CA ARG A 973 26.02 -53.87 0.64
C ARG A 973 26.10 -54.01 2.15
#